data_AF-A0A3B1K3T3-F1
#
_entry.id   AF-A0A3B1K3T3-F1
#
_cell.length_a   1.000
_cell.length_b   1.000
_cell.length_c   1.000
_cell.angle_alpha   90.00
_cell.angle_beta   90.00
_cell.angle_gamma   90.00
#
_symmetry.space_group_name_H-M   'P 1'
#
loop_
_entity.id
_entity.type
_entity.pdbx_description
1 polymer ?
#
loop_
_entity_poly.entity_id
_entity_poly.type
_entity_poly.pdbx_seq_one_letter_code
_entity_poly.pdbx_strand_id
1 'polypeptide(L)'
;MNIILLSTILGFLGTAPNLVLRMIVIQYESAMCRFCSINMNNISIYAQIFTNCVIDQDGEADAITLDGGDIYQAGLINYDLHPIIAEDYGQDSDTCYYAVAVVKKGTEFKFSELKGKKSCHTGLGKSAGWNIPIGTLLSRSRIEWTGPESSPVEEAVMGYFSASCVPGAIKGSKLCQLCKGDCSRSHKEPYYDYDGAFQCLKDGAGEVAFVKHLTVPAVDKASYELLCLDDTRKSIDSYKTCHLARVPAHAVVSRKDPDLAAHVDADGMGVLQDAGLFSSEGYPAKNLIFKDSTKKLVQLPATTDSFLYLGAQYMAIIRSLKKETSTDSASRAIKWCAVGHAETQKCDAWSINSMDETTGSVRVECQNGKTVDECLSKIMRKEADAMAIDGGQVYSAGRCGLVPAMVEKYTSVHCQDPSYYAVAVVRADSKLTWSSLRGKKSCHTGLGRTAGWNVPMGLLHKDTGECDFSKFFSQSCAPGADPKSKLCALCVGSGKGVGSEEAKCKASTEELYYGYSGAFRCLVEGGGDVAFIKHTIVEEHTGGKGPAWAKSLKKSDYRLICPGHPTESFEVSQFAKCHLAKVPAHAVVTRPESRAEVVTVLKEQQAKFGTLTPNAPFKMFESEGGKDLLFKDSTKCLKEISDTKSYREFLGAAYLSTMDTLRQCDSSMSGKKELTCAFKFKSCNIA
;
A
#
# COMPACT_ATOMS: atom_id res chain seq x y z
N MET A 1 -43.92 31.55 -54.20
CA MET A 1 -44.87 31.54 -53.08
C MET A 1 -44.70 30.20 -52.36
N ASN A 2 -44.20 30.27 -51.13
CA ASN A 2 -44.13 29.26 -50.06
C ASN A 2 -43.34 27.95 -50.31
N ILE A 3 -42.19 27.63 -49.67
CA ILE A 3 -41.74 27.59 -48.25
C ILE A 3 -41.95 26.20 -47.60
N ILE A 4 -40.80 25.49 -47.42
CA ILE A 4 -40.38 24.61 -46.30
C ILE A 4 -41.07 23.21 -46.20
N LEU A 5 -40.45 22.04 -45.93
CA LEU A 5 -39.39 21.64 -44.96
C LEU A 5 -38.76 20.29 -45.42
N LEU A 6 -37.43 20.20 -45.53
CA LEU A 6 -36.70 18.92 -45.45
C LEU A 6 -35.32 19.18 -44.83
N SER A 7 -35.23 18.79 -43.58
CA SER A 7 -34.09 18.88 -42.68
C SER A 7 -32.89 18.07 -43.18
N THR A 8 -31.80 18.77 -43.47
CA THR A 8 -30.49 18.15 -43.69
C THR A 8 -29.66 18.25 -42.41
N ILE A 9 -29.25 17.07 -41.96
CA ILE A 9 -28.33 16.81 -40.86
C ILE A 9 -26.97 17.42 -41.26
N LEU A 10 -26.62 18.58 -40.67
CA LEU A 10 -25.23 19.01 -40.60
C LEU A 10 -24.61 18.38 -39.37
N GLY A 11 -23.59 17.56 -39.60
CA GLY A 11 -22.75 17.01 -38.56
C GLY A 11 -22.13 18.15 -37.73
N PHE A 12 -22.45 18.15 -36.45
CA PHE A 12 -21.62 18.80 -35.44
C PHE A 12 -20.28 18.06 -35.41
N LEU A 13 -19.29 18.59 -36.13
CA LEU A 13 -17.91 18.52 -35.68
C LEU A 13 -17.85 19.37 -34.41
N GLY A 14 -18.19 18.78 -33.28
CA GLY A 14 -17.95 19.37 -31.98
C GLY A 14 -16.44 19.52 -31.80
N THR A 15 -15.93 20.73 -31.99
CA THR A 15 -14.66 21.14 -31.41
C THR A 15 -14.70 20.79 -29.93
N ALA A 16 -13.79 19.95 -29.45
CA ALA A 16 -13.64 19.72 -28.02
C ALA A 16 -13.52 21.09 -27.32
N PRO A 17 -14.26 21.33 -26.22
CA PRO A 17 -14.18 22.62 -25.54
C PRO A 17 -12.74 22.86 -25.10
N ASN A 18 -12.21 24.06 -25.36
CA ASN A 18 -10.94 24.51 -24.81
C ASN A 18 -11.04 24.50 -23.27
N LEU A 19 -10.56 23.44 -22.64
CA LEU A 19 -10.58 23.29 -21.19
C LEU A 19 -9.48 24.17 -20.58
N VAL A 20 -9.86 25.12 -19.73
CA VAL A 20 -8.93 26.04 -19.07
C VAL A 20 -8.56 25.48 -17.69
N LEU A 21 -7.30 25.09 -17.47
CA LEU A 21 -6.81 24.63 -16.16
C LEU A 21 -6.51 25.82 -15.22
N ARG A 22 -7.23 25.92 -14.12
CA ARG A 22 -7.02 26.94 -13.08
C ARG A 22 -6.14 26.40 -11.96
N MET A 23 -4.88 26.81 -11.89
CA MET A 23 -3.99 26.41 -10.79
C MET A 23 -3.93 27.46 -9.68
N ILE A 24 -4.07 27.02 -8.42
CA ILE A 24 -3.82 27.87 -7.26
C ILE A 24 -2.32 28.11 -7.16
N VAL A 25 -1.94 29.37 -6.92
CA VAL A 25 -0.54 29.73 -6.65
C VAL A 25 -0.37 30.71 -5.52
N ILE A 26 0.78 30.61 -4.86
CA ILE A 26 1.10 31.32 -3.64
C ILE A 26 2.03 32.50 -3.97
N GLN A 27 1.49 33.72 -3.82
CA GLN A 27 2.20 35.00 -3.81
C GLN A 27 3.22 35.23 -4.96
N TYR A 28 4.47 34.78 -4.82
CA TYR A 28 5.57 35.00 -5.78
C TYR A 28 5.49 34.10 -7.02
N GLU A 29 4.61 33.10 -7.00
CA GLU A 29 4.39 32.17 -8.10
C GLU A 29 3.58 32.77 -9.27
N SER A 30 2.90 33.90 -9.05
CA SER A 30 2.07 34.55 -10.09
C SER A 30 2.84 34.97 -11.35
N ALA A 31 4.13 35.27 -11.23
CA ALA A 31 4.99 35.58 -12.37
C ALA A 31 5.36 34.32 -13.18
N MET A 32 5.60 33.20 -12.51
CA MET A 32 5.83 31.90 -13.14
C MET A 32 4.56 31.38 -13.83
N CYS A 33 3.38 31.60 -13.24
CA CYS A 33 2.10 31.28 -13.87
C CYS A 33 1.86 32.05 -15.16
N ARG A 34 2.15 33.36 -15.18
CA ARG A 34 2.05 34.16 -16.39
C ARG A 34 2.99 33.65 -17.48
N PHE A 35 4.22 33.27 -17.13
CA PHE A 35 5.15 32.63 -18.06
C PHE A 35 4.58 31.32 -18.64
N CYS A 36 4.02 30.44 -17.80
CA CYS A 36 3.42 29.19 -18.26
C CYS A 36 2.19 29.44 -19.16
N SER A 37 1.32 30.39 -18.79
CA SER A 37 0.12 30.74 -19.58
C SER A 37 0.44 31.33 -20.95
N ILE A 38 1.60 31.97 -21.13
CA ILE A 38 2.05 32.52 -22.42
C ILE A 38 2.60 31.42 -23.32
N ASN A 39 3.24 30.39 -22.74
CA ASN A 39 3.89 29.30 -23.48
C ASN A 39 2.96 28.08 -23.71
N MET A 40 1.70 28.13 -23.27
CA MET A 40 0.70 27.08 -23.48
C MET A 40 -0.45 27.54 -24.37
N ASN A 41 -0.68 26.86 -25.48
CA ASN A 41 -1.78 27.20 -26.41
C ASN A 41 -3.19 26.74 -25.92
N ASN A 42 -3.27 25.86 -24.91
CA ASN A 42 -4.52 25.26 -24.43
C ASN A 42 -4.74 25.33 -22.90
N ILE A 43 -3.91 26.06 -22.15
CA ILE A 43 -4.00 26.11 -20.69
C ILE A 43 -3.83 27.56 -20.21
N SER A 44 -4.88 28.14 -19.63
CA SER A 44 -4.82 29.48 -19.02
C SER A 44 -4.69 29.36 -17.51
N ILE A 45 -3.48 29.53 -16.97
CA ILE A 45 -3.24 29.47 -15.52
C ILE A 45 -3.76 30.74 -14.86
N TYR A 46 -4.91 30.65 -14.18
CA TYR A 46 -5.44 31.75 -13.38
C TYR A 46 -4.94 31.68 -11.94
N ALA A 47 -4.11 32.66 -11.56
CA ALA A 47 -3.52 32.77 -10.23
C ALA A 47 -4.43 33.53 -9.27
N GLN A 48 -5.02 32.84 -8.28
CA GLN A 48 -5.78 33.48 -7.20
C GLN A 48 -5.09 33.23 -5.85
N ILE A 49 -4.79 34.30 -5.13
CA ILE A 49 -4.11 34.24 -3.83
C ILE A 49 -5.14 33.80 -2.78
N PHE A 50 -5.13 32.52 -2.42
CA PHE A 50 -5.96 32.02 -1.34
C PHE A 50 -5.21 32.08 0.00
N THR A 51 -5.87 32.64 1.03
CA THR A 51 -5.39 32.59 2.42
C THR A 51 -5.53 31.20 3.04
N ASN A 52 -6.43 30.36 2.49
CA ASN A 52 -6.58 28.95 2.81
C ASN A 52 -6.43 28.18 1.49
N CYS A 53 -5.36 27.40 1.32
CA CYS A 53 -5.06 26.60 0.11
C CYS A 53 -6.05 25.44 -0.09
N VAL A 54 -7.33 25.76 -0.19
CA VAL A 54 -8.44 24.83 -0.37
C VAL A 54 -8.94 25.03 -1.79
N ILE A 55 -8.80 23.99 -2.62
CA ILE A 55 -9.64 23.86 -3.81
C ILE A 55 -11.06 23.74 -3.29
N ASP A 56 -11.90 24.74 -3.52
CA ASP A 56 -13.30 24.65 -3.15
C ASP A 56 -14.03 23.65 -4.06
N GLN A 57 -15.14 23.13 -3.55
CA GLN A 57 -16.07 22.35 -4.35
C GLN A 57 -16.88 23.23 -5.32
N ASP A 58 -16.72 24.56 -5.24
CA ASP A 58 -17.46 25.55 -6.02
C ASP A 58 -16.86 25.75 -7.43
N GLY A 59 -15.68 25.18 -7.72
CA GLY A 59 -15.12 25.14 -9.07
C GLY A 59 -14.20 26.30 -9.42
N GLU A 60 -13.71 27.06 -8.42
CA GLU A 60 -12.90 28.26 -8.66
C GLU A 60 -11.46 27.93 -9.07
N ALA A 61 -10.92 26.80 -8.60
CA ALA A 61 -9.62 26.27 -9.01
C ALA A 61 -9.68 24.76 -9.31
N ASP A 62 -8.78 24.25 -10.13
CA ASP A 62 -8.77 22.85 -10.57
C ASP A 62 -7.65 22.03 -9.94
N ALA A 63 -6.48 22.64 -9.73
CA ALA A 63 -5.29 21.92 -9.28
C ALA A 63 -4.37 22.77 -8.41
N ILE A 64 -3.62 22.11 -7.53
CA ILE A 64 -2.57 22.73 -6.70
C ILE A 64 -1.49 21.71 -6.36
N THR A 65 -0.21 22.11 -6.42
CA THR A 65 0.91 21.28 -5.95
C THR A 65 1.04 21.39 -4.44
N LEU A 66 0.97 20.26 -3.75
CA LEU A 66 1.01 20.19 -2.29
C LEU A 66 2.15 19.30 -1.77
N ASP A 67 2.67 19.68 -0.60
CA ASP A 67 3.50 18.80 0.22
C ASP A 67 2.66 17.67 0.84
N GLY A 68 3.28 16.53 1.17
CA GLY A 68 2.59 15.39 1.78
C GLY A 68 1.75 15.71 3.03
N GLY A 69 2.11 16.73 3.81
CA GLY A 69 1.30 17.18 4.94
C GLY A 69 0.00 17.85 4.53
N ASP A 70 0.05 18.67 3.49
CA ASP A 70 -1.14 19.34 2.95
C ASP A 70 -1.98 18.37 2.11
N ILE A 71 -1.37 17.39 1.42
CA ILE A 71 -2.08 16.28 0.74
C ILE A 71 -2.95 15.50 1.74
N TYR A 72 -2.45 15.27 2.96
CA TYR A 72 -3.24 14.61 4.00
C TYR A 72 -4.49 15.44 4.35
N GLN A 73 -4.34 16.76 4.53
CA GLN A 73 -5.45 17.65 4.84
C GLN A 73 -6.46 17.70 3.68
N ALA A 74 -5.96 17.86 2.45
CA ALA A 74 -6.73 17.88 1.22
C ALA A 74 -7.53 16.59 0.98
N GLY A 75 -7.05 15.44 1.49
CA GLY A 75 -7.75 14.16 1.41
C GLY A 75 -8.78 13.90 2.52
N LEU A 76 -8.94 14.80 3.49
CA LEU A 76 -9.99 14.65 4.51
C LEU A 76 -11.37 14.72 3.87
N ILE A 77 -12.36 14.07 4.47
CA ILE A 77 -13.74 13.91 3.93
C ILE A 77 -14.38 15.24 3.53
N ASN A 78 -14.05 16.33 4.23
CA ASN A 78 -14.61 17.65 3.94
C ASN A 78 -14.09 18.26 2.62
N TYR A 79 -12.97 17.77 2.09
CA TYR A 79 -12.35 18.25 0.86
C TYR A 79 -12.36 17.19 -0.24
N ASP A 80 -12.03 15.93 0.10
CA ASP A 80 -12.01 14.76 -0.79
C ASP A 80 -11.19 14.96 -2.09
N LEU A 81 -10.08 15.69 -1.98
CA LEU A 81 -9.15 15.91 -3.09
C LEU A 81 -8.18 14.73 -3.22
N HIS A 82 -7.76 14.47 -4.46
CA HIS A 82 -6.97 13.31 -4.83
C HIS A 82 -5.67 13.73 -5.53
N PRO A 83 -4.52 13.12 -5.21
CA PRO A 83 -3.28 13.35 -5.93
C PRO A 83 -3.37 12.69 -7.31
N ILE A 84 -3.11 13.47 -8.36
CA ILE A 84 -3.20 13.02 -9.76
C ILE A 84 -1.84 12.94 -10.44
N ILE A 85 -0.86 13.74 -10.01
CA ILE A 85 0.49 13.79 -10.60
C ILE A 85 1.51 13.96 -9.48
N ALA A 86 2.54 13.12 -9.44
CA ALA A 86 3.65 13.24 -8.51
C ALA A 86 4.88 13.86 -9.17
N GLU A 87 5.62 14.68 -8.43
CA GLU A 87 6.96 15.10 -8.84
C GLU A 87 7.94 13.92 -8.80
N ASP A 88 8.86 13.84 -9.75
CA ASP A 88 9.98 12.90 -9.77
C ASP A 88 11.30 13.68 -9.71
N TYR A 89 12.19 13.30 -8.80
CA TYR A 89 13.45 14.00 -8.56
C TYR A 89 14.68 13.32 -9.22
N GLY A 90 14.48 12.28 -10.04
CA GLY A 90 15.52 11.56 -10.78
C GLY A 90 15.92 10.22 -10.16
N GLN A 91 16.90 9.54 -10.79
CA GLN A 91 17.25 8.12 -10.56
C GLN A 91 17.50 7.70 -9.10
N ASP A 92 17.91 8.61 -8.21
CA ASP A 92 18.26 8.28 -6.82
C ASP A 92 17.10 8.38 -5.82
N SER A 93 15.98 8.97 -6.25
CA SER A 93 14.89 9.40 -5.39
C SER A 93 13.51 9.09 -5.99
N ASP A 94 13.41 8.97 -7.31
CA ASP A 94 12.18 8.79 -8.09
C ASP A 94 11.10 9.78 -7.61
N THR A 95 9.84 9.37 -7.46
CA THR A 95 8.77 10.23 -6.93
C THR A 95 8.72 10.27 -5.40
N CYS A 96 9.88 10.22 -4.75
CA CYS A 96 10.03 10.29 -3.30
C CYS A 96 11.29 11.03 -2.86
N TYR A 97 11.37 11.40 -1.60
CA TYR A 97 12.58 12.00 -1.04
C TYR A 97 12.81 11.56 0.41
N TYR A 98 14.03 11.76 0.88
CA TYR A 98 14.40 11.49 2.27
C TYR A 98 14.29 12.77 3.11
N ALA A 99 13.52 12.70 4.19
CA ALA A 99 13.50 13.69 5.26
C ALA A 99 14.70 13.45 6.18
N VAL A 100 15.51 14.47 6.41
CA VAL A 100 16.78 14.38 7.15
C VAL A 100 16.91 15.48 8.19
N ALA A 101 17.67 15.21 9.25
CA ALA A 101 18.10 16.19 10.24
C ALA A 101 19.57 16.55 9.99
N VAL A 102 19.82 17.79 9.59
CA VAL A 102 21.15 18.30 9.24
C VAL A 102 21.71 19.13 10.40
N VAL A 103 22.98 18.93 10.72
CA VAL A 103 23.71 19.69 11.74
C VAL A 103 25.06 20.15 11.21
N LYS A 104 25.64 21.19 11.82
CA LYS A 104 27.03 21.58 11.56
C LYS A 104 27.99 20.53 12.08
N LYS A 105 29.02 20.24 11.29
CA LYS A 105 30.13 19.37 11.71
C LYS A 105 30.84 19.98 12.92
N GLY A 106 31.28 19.14 13.86
CA GLY A 106 31.91 19.58 15.11
C GLY A 106 30.94 19.82 16.27
N THR A 107 29.63 19.74 16.04
CA THR A 107 28.66 19.52 17.13
C THR A 107 28.75 18.07 17.61
N GLU A 108 28.40 17.78 18.87
CA GLU A 108 28.52 16.41 19.43
C GLU A 108 27.18 15.68 19.67
N PHE A 109 26.06 16.41 19.73
CA PHE A 109 24.77 15.85 20.14
C PHE A 109 24.14 14.86 19.13
N LYS A 110 23.39 13.89 19.61
CA LYS A 110 22.70 12.89 18.78
C LYS A 110 21.25 13.25 18.54
N PHE A 111 20.54 12.46 17.71
CA PHE A 111 19.12 12.70 17.45
C PHE A 111 18.27 12.62 18.73
N SER A 112 18.59 11.70 19.64
CA SER A 112 17.92 11.57 20.93
C SER A 112 18.21 12.72 21.93
N GLU A 113 19.20 13.58 21.65
CA GLU A 113 19.70 14.65 22.52
C GLU A 113 19.26 16.05 22.04
N LEU A 114 18.21 16.11 21.20
CA LEU A 114 17.68 17.36 20.65
C LEU A 114 16.92 18.22 21.69
N LYS A 115 16.67 17.72 22.90
CA LYS A 115 16.00 18.47 23.96
C LYS A 115 16.84 19.69 24.36
N GLY A 116 16.21 20.86 24.40
CA GLY A 116 16.84 22.14 24.72
C GLY A 116 17.68 22.73 23.59
N LYS A 117 17.70 22.11 22.40
CA LYS A 117 18.41 22.64 21.22
C LYS A 117 17.59 23.68 20.47
N LYS A 118 18.26 24.43 19.60
CA LYS A 118 17.63 25.36 18.66
C LYS A 118 17.35 24.68 17.31
N SER A 119 16.13 24.83 16.77
CA SER A 119 15.73 24.11 15.55
C SER A 119 15.20 25.01 14.42
N CYS A 120 15.50 24.62 13.18
CA CYS A 120 15.04 25.26 11.95
C CYS A 120 14.12 24.31 11.18
N HIS A 121 12.92 24.77 10.83
CA HIS A 121 11.88 23.95 10.20
C HIS A 121 11.42 24.59 8.88
N THR A 122 11.09 23.78 7.87
CA THR A 122 10.63 24.30 6.56
C THR A 122 9.25 24.97 6.62
N GLY A 123 8.46 24.67 7.66
CA GLY A 123 7.13 25.23 7.89
C GLY A 123 6.25 24.28 8.69
N LEU A 124 5.31 24.84 9.44
CA LEU A 124 4.32 24.09 10.21
C LEU A 124 3.52 23.16 9.29
N GLY A 125 3.37 21.89 9.70
CA GLY A 125 2.61 20.89 8.94
C GLY A 125 3.30 20.33 7.69
N LYS A 126 4.50 20.79 7.30
CA LYS A 126 5.25 20.21 6.18
C LYS A 126 5.87 18.86 6.55
N SER A 127 5.99 17.97 5.57
CA SER A 127 6.49 16.60 5.72
C SER A 127 7.88 16.54 6.38
N ALA A 128 8.93 17.00 5.70
CA ALA A 128 10.30 16.92 6.23
C ALA A 128 10.60 17.93 7.33
N GLY A 129 9.95 19.09 7.32
CA GLY A 129 10.22 20.17 8.27
C GLY A 129 9.49 20.02 9.60
N TRP A 130 8.32 19.38 9.64
CA TRP A 130 7.48 19.30 10.83
C TRP A 130 6.98 17.89 11.11
N ASN A 131 6.21 17.30 10.19
CA ASN A 131 5.47 16.07 10.48
C ASN A 131 6.42 14.91 10.83
N ILE A 132 7.39 14.63 9.94
CA ILE A 132 8.36 13.56 10.16
C ILE A 132 9.19 13.78 11.43
N PRO A 133 9.91 14.90 11.62
CA PRO A 133 10.77 15.05 12.80
C PRO A 133 9.98 15.08 14.12
N ILE A 134 8.87 15.84 14.19
CA ILE A 134 8.10 15.95 15.44
C ILE A 134 7.35 14.65 15.74
N GLY A 135 6.71 14.03 14.75
CA GLY A 135 6.02 12.76 14.95
C GLY A 135 6.99 11.60 15.28
N THR A 136 8.21 11.64 14.74
CA THR A 136 9.26 10.68 15.14
C THR A 136 9.68 10.87 16.60
N LEU A 137 9.83 12.12 17.06
CA LEU A 137 10.16 12.40 18.46
C LEU A 137 9.01 12.00 19.41
N LEU A 138 7.75 12.22 19.01
CA LEU A 138 6.58 11.78 19.79
C LEU A 138 6.44 10.26 19.84
N SER A 139 6.52 9.58 18.70
CA SER A 139 6.40 8.11 18.61
C SER A 139 7.49 7.37 19.38
N ARG A 140 8.66 8.01 19.59
CA ARG A 140 9.77 7.50 20.41
C ARG A 140 9.77 8.03 21.85
N SER A 141 8.67 8.66 22.27
CA SER A 141 8.48 9.22 23.61
C SER A 141 9.58 10.19 24.05
N ARG A 142 10.14 10.96 23.12
CA ARG A 142 11.14 12.01 23.40
C ARG A 142 10.49 13.34 23.73
N ILE A 143 9.36 13.64 23.08
CA ILE A 143 8.46 14.72 23.47
C ILE A 143 7.33 14.09 24.28
N GLU A 144 7.18 14.52 25.53
CA GLU A 144 6.05 14.13 26.37
C GLU A 144 4.85 14.99 26.00
N TRP A 145 3.79 14.36 25.49
CA TRP A 145 2.55 15.03 25.15
C TRP A 145 1.35 14.13 25.40
N THR A 146 0.41 14.63 26.21
CA THR A 146 -0.78 13.88 26.63
C THR A 146 -1.91 13.87 25.60
N GLY A 147 -1.84 14.73 24.58
CA GLY A 147 -2.77 14.76 23.45
C GLY A 147 -3.41 16.12 23.25
N PRO A 148 -4.21 16.29 22.19
CA PRO A 148 -4.82 17.57 21.84
C PRO A 148 -5.84 18.05 22.87
N GLU A 149 -6.41 17.13 23.68
CA GLU A 149 -7.32 17.49 24.78
C GLU A 149 -6.64 18.28 25.90
N SER A 150 -5.34 18.04 26.13
CA SER A 150 -4.58 18.79 27.14
C SER A 150 -3.99 20.08 26.58
N SER A 151 -3.38 20.01 25.39
CA SER A 151 -2.75 21.15 24.73
C SER A 151 -2.43 20.84 23.27
N PRO A 152 -2.30 21.86 22.39
CA PRO A 152 -1.80 21.66 21.04
C PRO A 152 -0.40 21.05 21.03
N VAL A 153 -0.07 20.26 20.01
CA VAL A 153 1.24 19.60 19.88
C VAL A 153 2.37 20.64 19.83
N GLU A 154 2.11 21.81 19.27
CA GLU A 154 2.99 22.96 19.20
C GLU A 154 3.49 23.39 20.58
N GLU A 155 2.65 23.31 21.61
CA GLU A 155 3.01 23.67 22.98
C GLU A 155 4.01 22.68 23.58
N ALA A 156 3.83 21.38 23.34
CA ALA A 156 4.79 20.37 23.76
C ALA A 156 6.15 20.56 23.05
N VAL A 157 6.13 20.95 21.77
CA VAL A 157 7.34 21.28 21.00
C VAL A 157 8.05 22.52 21.56
N MET A 158 7.30 23.54 22.00
CA MET A 158 7.85 24.73 22.69
C MET A 158 8.50 24.41 24.04
N GLY A 159 8.04 23.34 24.71
CA GLY A 159 8.68 22.83 25.92
C GLY A 159 9.95 22.00 25.64
N TYR A 160 10.05 21.41 24.45
CA TYR A 160 11.16 20.54 24.06
C TYR A 160 12.36 21.29 23.50
N PHE A 161 12.17 22.23 22.57
CA PHE A 161 13.25 23.05 22.01
C PHE A 161 13.40 24.37 22.77
N SER A 162 14.63 24.90 22.87
CA SER A 162 14.84 26.18 23.57
C SER A 162 14.27 27.37 22.79
N ALA A 163 14.35 27.30 21.46
CA ALA A 163 13.83 28.28 20.50
C ALA A 163 13.81 27.62 19.11
N SER A 164 12.89 28.03 18.25
CA SER A 164 12.81 27.52 16.87
C SER A 164 12.48 28.60 15.86
N CYS A 165 12.71 28.31 14.58
CA CYS A 165 11.97 28.95 13.50
C CYS A 165 11.07 27.92 12.82
N VAL A 166 9.75 28.10 12.99
CA VAL A 166 8.67 27.29 12.42
C VAL A 166 7.72 28.21 11.68
N PRO A 167 7.99 28.51 10.39
CA PRO A 167 7.11 29.35 9.58
C PRO A 167 5.66 28.82 9.56
N GLY A 168 4.69 29.67 9.89
CA GLY A 168 3.27 29.33 10.03
C GLY A 168 2.83 29.06 11.48
N ALA A 169 3.75 29.03 12.45
CA ALA A 169 3.39 28.98 13.86
C ALA A 169 2.87 30.33 14.39
N ILE A 170 2.30 30.33 15.60
CA ILE A 170 1.77 31.54 16.24
C ILE A 170 2.90 32.56 16.43
N LYS A 171 2.71 33.75 15.86
CA LYS A 171 3.70 34.84 15.93
C LYS A 171 4.00 35.23 17.39
N GLY A 172 5.28 35.44 17.69
CA GLY A 172 5.75 35.78 19.03
C GLY A 172 5.93 34.58 19.98
N SER A 173 5.55 33.37 19.55
CA SER A 173 5.83 32.14 20.31
C SER A 173 7.31 31.73 20.23
N LYS A 174 7.74 30.81 21.10
CA LYS A 174 9.09 30.20 21.02
C LYS A 174 9.36 29.52 19.67
N LEU A 175 8.30 29.09 18.96
CA LEU A 175 8.42 28.48 17.64
C LEU A 175 8.80 29.48 16.54
N CYS A 176 8.60 30.78 16.76
CA CYS A 176 8.96 31.84 15.82
C CYS A 176 10.20 32.64 16.25
N GLN A 177 10.79 32.33 17.41
CA GLN A 177 11.83 33.15 18.04
C GLN A 177 13.11 33.26 17.20
N LEU A 178 13.43 32.24 16.39
CA LEU A 178 14.60 32.25 15.52
C LEU A 178 14.30 32.73 14.09
N CYS A 179 13.02 32.98 13.76
CA CYS A 179 12.66 33.42 12.43
C CYS A 179 13.16 34.84 12.16
N LYS A 180 13.52 35.11 10.90
CA LYS A 180 14.16 36.37 10.51
C LYS A 180 13.15 37.42 10.05
N GLY A 181 12.02 36.97 9.51
CA GLY A 181 10.93 37.80 9.01
C GLY A 181 9.70 37.75 9.91
N ASP A 182 8.54 37.59 9.29
CA ASP A 182 7.24 37.64 9.97
C ASP A 182 6.76 36.27 10.49
N CYS A 183 7.57 35.21 10.36
CA CYS A 183 7.22 33.84 10.66
C CYS A 183 6.03 33.31 9.84
N SER A 184 5.65 33.95 8.73
CA SER A 184 4.57 33.45 7.87
C SER A 184 5.01 32.21 7.09
N ARG A 185 4.05 31.34 6.73
CA ARG A 185 4.28 30.18 5.85
C ARG A 185 4.39 30.63 4.38
N SER A 186 5.24 31.61 4.09
CA SER A 186 5.50 32.14 2.75
C SER A 186 6.92 32.68 2.64
N HIS A 187 7.37 33.01 1.43
CA HIS A 187 8.70 33.58 1.19
C HIS A 187 8.89 35.01 1.75
N LYS A 188 7.89 35.59 2.43
CA LYS A 188 8.11 36.79 3.27
C LYS A 188 8.99 36.48 4.49
N GLU A 189 8.96 35.24 4.97
CA GLU A 189 9.88 34.72 5.97
C GLU A 189 11.15 34.17 5.28
N PRO A 190 12.33 34.77 5.46
CA PRO A 190 13.56 34.32 4.80
C PRO A 190 13.98 32.89 5.18
N TYR A 191 13.57 32.39 6.35
CA TYR A 191 13.83 31.02 6.78
C TYR A 191 12.74 30.03 6.38
N TYR A 192 11.82 30.40 5.48
CA TYR A 192 10.78 29.52 4.95
C TYR A 192 11.27 28.53 3.89
N ASP A 193 10.59 27.37 3.84
CA ASP A 193 10.85 26.24 2.96
C ASP A 193 12.24 25.60 3.15
N TYR A 194 12.61 24.67 2.28
CA TYR A 194 13.84 23.90 2.39
C TYR A 194 15.10 24.76 2.46
N ASP A 195 15.30 25.66 1.50
CA ASP A 195 16.47 26.54 1.44
C ASP A 195 16.54 27.48 2.65
N GLY A 196 15.41 28.05 3.07
CA GLY A 196 15.34 28.94 4.22
C GLY A 196 15.66 28.25 5.54
N ALA A 197 15.16 27.03 5.76
CA ALA A 197 15.47 26.25 6.94
C ALA A 197 16.96 25.86 7.01
N PHE A 198 17.58 25.54 5.88
CA PHE A 198 19.03 25.34 5.82
C PHE A 198 19.80 26.64 6.05
N GLN A 199 19.32 27.77 5.51
CA GLN A 199 19.92 29.07 5.77
C GLN A 199 19.88 29.44 7.26
N CYS A 200 18.79 29.14 7.97
CA CYS A 200 18.67 29.31 9.43
C CYS A 200 19.77 28.55 10.19
N LEU A 201 20.12 27.34 9.75
CA LEU A 201 21.25 26.58 10.31
C LEU A 201 22.60 27.20 9.90
N LYS A 202 22.75 27.57 8.62
CA LYS A 202 23.98 28.16 8.08
C LYS A 202 24.35 29.46 8.81
N ASP A 203 23.37 30.33 9.04
CA ASP A 203 23.49 31.59 9.78
C ASP A 203 23.77 31.38 11.29
N GLY A 204 23.64 30.13 11.79
CA GLY A 204 23.86 29.79 13.20
C GLY A 204 22.72 30.21 14.12
N ALA A 205 21.54 30.53 13.57
CA ALA A 205 20.35 30.79 14.36
C ALA A 205 19.86 29.52 15.06
N GLY A 206 19.82 28.40 14.33
CA GLY A 206 19.54 27.05 14.85
C GLY A 206 20.78 26.14 14.90
N GLU A 207 20.66 25.06 15.68
CA GLU A 207 21.66 24.00 15.80
C GLU A 207 21.34 22.79 14.90
N VAL A 208 20.07 22.59 14.55
CA VAL A 208 19.60 21.53 13.65
C VAL A 208 18.60 22.10 12.63
N ALA A 209 18.70 21.67 11.37
CA ALA A 209 17.69 21.94 10.34
C ALA A 209 17.02 20.64 9.88
N PHE A 210 15.69 20.65 9.83
CA PHE A 210 14.90 19.54 9.29
C PHE A 210 14.51 19.84 7.86
N VAL A 211 15.11 19.13 6.90
CA VAL A 211 15.01 19.42 5.46
C VAL A 211 14.99 18.11 4.63
N LYS A 212 14.95 18.22 3.30
CA LYS A 212 15.12 17.06 2.41
C LYS A 212 16.61 16.84 2.09
N HIS A 213 16.98 15.61 1.77
CA HIS A 213 18.37 15.24 1.43
C HIS A 213 19.00 16.05 0.27
N LEU A 214 18.19 16.64 -0.60
CA LEU A 214 18.65 17.46 -1.75
C LEU A 214 18.93 18.93 -1.38
N THR A 215 18.68 19.34 -0.14
CA THR A 215 18.73 20.77 0.24
C THR A 215 20.15 21.31 0.40
N VAL A 216 21.10 20.51 0.89
CA VAL A 216 22.47 20.98 1.18
C VAL A 216 23.27 21.08 -0.13
N PRO A 217 23.74 22.28 -0.54
CA PRO A 217 24.53 22.45 -1.75
C PRO A 217 25.83 21.65 -1.71
N ALA A 218 26.30 21.16 -2.88
CA ALA A 218 27.51 20.34 -2.97
C ALA A 218 28.75 20.98 -2.31
N VAL A 219 28.92 22.29 -2.47
CA VAL A 219 30.03 23.06 -1.88
C VAL A 219 29.98 23.14 -0.35
N ASP A 220 28.79 23.02 0.23
CA ASP A 220 28.57 23.13 1.66
C ASP A 220 28.64 21.75 2.36
N LYS A 221 28.42 20.63 1.64
CA LYS A 221 28.28 19.27 2.22
C LYS A 221 29.38 18.87 3.20
N ALA A 222 30.63 19.26 2.95
CA ALA A 222 31.77 18.93 3.81
C ALA A 222 31.69 19.53 5.24
N SER A 223 30.91 20.60 5.40
CA SER A 223 30.73 21.35 6.65
C SER A 223 29.55 20.86 7.49
N TYR A 224 28.77 19.89 7.01
CA TYR A 224 27.55 19.42 7.65
C TYR A 224 27.49 17.90 7.73
N GLU A 225 26.68 17.40 8.65
CA GLU A 225 26.45 15.97 8.89
C GLU A 225 24.95 15.71 9.11
N LEU A 226 24.57 14.44 8.96
CA LEU A 226 23.22 13.95 9.24
C LEU A 226 23.16 13.35 10.64
N LEU A 227 22.07 13.63 11.37
CA LEU A 227 21.69 12.87 12.57
C LEU A 227 20.81 11.70 12.18
N CYS A 228 21.24 10.50 12.55
CA CYS A 228 20.55 9.26 12.22
C CYS A 228 19.66 8.80 13.39
N LEU A 229 18.63 8.01 13.07
CA LEU A 229 17.71 7.46 14.07
C LEU A 229 18.33 6.42 15.00
N ASP A 230 19.46 5.84 14.63
CA ASP A 230 20.25 4.92 15.47
C ASP A 230 21.26 5.68 16.36
N ASP A 231 21.08 6.99 16.50
CA ASP A 231 21.96 7.88 17.27
C ASP A 231 23.41 7.92 16.78
N THR A 232 23.62 7.52 15.51
CA THR A 232 24.87 7.76 14.78
C THR A 232 24.83 9.07 13.99
N ARG A 233 25.99 9.46 13.48
CA ARG A 233 26.18 10.59 12.57
C ARG A 233 26.81 10.10 11.28
N LYS A 234 26.35 10.59 10.13
CA LYS A 234 26.92 10.23 8.83
C LYS A 234 27.05 11.45 7.92
N SER A 235 27.83 11.31 6.85
CA SER A 235 27.95 12.34 5.81
C SER A 235 26.59 12.63 5.16
N ILE A 236 26.44 13.83 4.59
CA ILE A 236 25.23 14.22 3.83
C ILE A 236 24.89 13.21 2.73
N ASP A 237 25.90 12.63 2.06
CA ASP A 237 25.70 11.66 0.98
C ASP A 237 25.22 10.28 1.47
N SER A 238 25.28 10.02 2.78
CA SER A 238 24.83 8.76 3.37
C SER A 238 23.31 8.72 3.66
N TYR A 239 22.54 9.67 3.12
CA TYR A 239 21.11 9.85 3.41
C TYR A 239 20.27 8.57 3.21
N LYS A 240 20.61 7.71 2.24
CA LYS A 240 19.91 6.43 2.01
C LYS A 240 19.95 5.49 3.22
N THR A 241 20.99 5.60 4.06
CA THR A 241 21.17 4.80 5.29
C THR A 241 21.12 5.64 6.57
N CYS A 242 20.81 6.94 6.47
CA CYS A 242 20.70 7.87 7.57
C CYS A 242 19.67 8.94 7.23
N HIS A 243 18.41 8.66 7.55
CA HIS A 243 17.29 9.55 7.34
C HIS A 243 16.24 9.31 8.43
N LEU A 244 15.32 10.26 8.58
CA LEU A 244 14.20 10.13 9.50
C LEU A 244 13.05 9.33 8.88
N ALA A 245 12.75 9.59 7.60
CA ALA A 245 11.80 8.82 6.81
C ALA A 245 12.05 9.02 5.31
N ARG A 246 11.68 8.03 4.50
CA ARG A 246 11.44 8.21 3.06
C ARG A 246 9.97 8.60 2.88
N VAL A 247 9.72 9.73 2.23
CA VAL A 247 8.39 10.32 2.08
C VAL A 247 8.02 10.47 0.60
N PRO A 248 6.73 10.36 0.24
CA PRO A 248 6.26 10.67 -1.12
C PRO A 248 6.61 12.09 -1.54
N ALA A 249 6.87 12.27 -2.83
CA ALA A 249 7.09 13.57 -3.42
C ALA A 249 5.87 14.49 -3.26
N HIS A 250 6.09 15.77 -3.56
CA HIS A 250 4.97 16.70 -3.68
C HIS A 250 4.13 16.27 -4.88
N ALA A 251 2.82 16.53 -4.81
CA ALA A 251 1.90 16.09 -5.84
C ALA A 251 0.90 17.18 -6.17
N VAL A 252 0.52 17.23 -7.45
CA VAL A 252 -0.65 17.97 -7.90
C VAL A 252 -1.88 17.23 -7.40
N VAL A 253 -2.69 17.91 -6.61
CA VAL A 253 -3.99 17.43 -6.16
C VAL A 253 -5.11 18.14 -6.91
N SER A 254 -6.21 17.41 -7.11
CA SER A 254 -7.38 17.86 -7.85
C SER A 254 -8.66 17.27 -7.26
N ARG A 255 -9.81 17.80 -7.67
CA ARG A 255 -11.10 17.12 -7.50
C ARG A 255 -11.09 15.78 -8.24
N LYS A 256 -11.95 14.86 -7.79
CA LYS A 256 -12.10 13.52 -8.36
C LYS A 256 -12.88 13.57 -9.69
N ASP A 257 -12.20 14.05 -10.72
CA ASP A 257 -12.72 14.17 -12.07
C ASP A 257 -11.76 13.47 -13.05
N PRO A 258 -12.18 12.34 -13.65
CA PRO A 258 -11.35 11.60 -14.61
C PRO A 258 -10.99 12.40 -15.85
N ASP A 259 -11.88 13.29 -16.31
CA ASP A 259 -11.65 14.11 -17.50
C ASP A 259 -10.62 15.20 -17.18
N LEU A 260 -10.72 15.82 -15.99
CA LEU A 260 -9.69 16.75 -15.52
C LEU A 260 -8.34 16.06 -15.37
N ALA A 261 -8.29 14.88 -14.73
CA ALA A 261 -7.05 14.12 -14.55
C ALA A 261 -6.40 13.68 -15.89
N ALA A 262 -7.21 13.40 -16.91
CA ALA A 262 -6.74 13.09 -18.26
C ALA A 262 -6.31 14.33 -19.07
N HIS A 263 -6.77 15.53 -18.70
CA HIS A 263 -6.34 16.78 -19.33
C HIS A 263 -5.11 17.40 -18.66
N VAL A 264 -4.91 17.17 -17.36
CA VAL A 264 -3.66 17.53 -16.65
C VAL A 264 -2.51 16.57 -17.02
N ASP A 265 -2.74 15.62 -17.94
CA ASP A 265 -1.79 14.56 -18.28
C ASP A 265 -0.36 15.07 -18.50
N ALA A 266 0.61 14.25 -18.08
CA ALA A 266 2.02 14.57 -18.04
C ALA A 266 2.57 15.03 -19.39
N ASP A 267 1.90 14.72 -20.51
CA ASP A 267 2.23 15.21 -21.85
C ASP A 267 1.95 16.71 -22.04
N GLY A 268 0.90 17.26 -21.42
CA GLY A 268 0.59 18.70 -21.46
C GLY A 268 1.56 19.54 -20.62
N MET A 269 1.96 19.03 -19.45
CA MET A 269 2.97 19.67 -18.59
C MET A 269 4.42 19.30 -18.98
N GLY A 270 4.63 18.19 -19.68
CA GLY A 270 5.93 17.72 -20.17
C GLY A 270 6.49 18.60 -21.29
N VAL A 271 5.62 19.20 -22.11
CA VAL A 271 5.99 20.23 -23.11
C VAL A 271 6.69 21.45 -22.46
N LEU A 272 6.41 21.73 -21.17
CA LEU A 272 7.01 22.85 -20.45
C LEU A 272 8.32 22.50 -19.72
N GLN A 273 8.73 21.24 -19.70
CA GLN A 273 9.99 20.83 -19.07
C GLN A 273 11.17 21.55 -19.74
N ASP A 274 11.17 21.65 -21.07
CA ASP A 274 12.21 22.33 -21.84
C ASP A 274 12.11 23.86 -21.76
N ALA A 275 10.98 24.40 -21.30
CA ALA A 275 10.75 25.83 -21.09
C ALA A 275 11.15 26.32 -19.69
N GLY A 276 11.72 25.46 -18.84
CA GLY A 276 12.20 25.85 -17.51
C GLY A 276 11.14 25.81 -16.40
N LEU A 277 10.07 25.03 -16.55
CA LEU A 277 8.98 24.89 -15.56
C LEU A 277 9.47 24.60 -14.12
N PHE A 278 10.56 23.85 -13.98
CA PHE A 278 11.14 23.48 -12.69
C PHE A 278 12.31 24.38 -12.27
N SER A 279 12.55 25.54 -12.91
CA SER A 279 13.63 26.43 -12.52
C SER A 279 13.07 27.75 -12.01
N SER A 280 13.34 28.06 -10.75
CA SER A 280 13.07 29.39 -10.18
C SER A 280 14.22 30.39 -10.39
N GLU A 281 15.18 30.10 -11.28
CA GLU A 281 16.28 31.02 -11.59
C GLU A 281 15.75 32.33 -12.19
N GLY A 282 16.24 33.47 -11.69
CA GLY A 282 15.76 34.80 -12.08
C GLY A 282 14.51 35.29 -11.34
N TYR A 283 13.90 34.46 -10.47
CA TYR A 283 12.78 34.86 -9.62
C TYR A 283 13.24 35.19 -8.18
N PRO A 284 12.44 35.98 -7.42
CA PRO A 284 12.82 36.41 -6.06
C PRO A 284 12.74 35.30 -5.00
N ALA A 285 12.26 34.11 -5.37
CA ALA A 285 12.04 32.97 -4.49
C ALA A 285 12.32 31.66 -5.22
N LYS A 286 12.52 30.58 -4.46
CA LYS A 286 12.80 29.22 -4.97
C LYS A 286 11.58 28.31 -4.87
N ASN A 287 11.58 27.23 -5.65
CA ASN A 287 10.55 26.18 -5.62
C ASN A 287 9.13 26.70 -5.95
N LEU A 288 9.01 27.49 -7.02
CA LEU A 288 7.75 28.10 -7.47
C LEU A 288 6.91 27.11 -8.30
N ILE A 289 5.66 26.85 -7.89
CA ILE A 289 4.71 25.87 -8.48
C ILE A 289 5.17 24.41 -8.30
N PHE A 290 6.39 24.11 -8.72
CA PHE A 290 7.08 22.84 -8.53
C PHE A 290 8.41 23.06 -7.83
N LYS A 291 8.98 21.99 -7.27
CA LYS A 291 10.31 22.04 -6.67
C LYS A 291 11.38 22.20 -7.73
N ASP A 292 12.40 22.99 -7.41
CA ASP A 292 13.53 23.23 -8.33
C ASP A 292 14.34 21.93 -8.59
N SER A 293 14.18 20.95 -7.70
CA SER A 293 14.77 19.62 -7.83
C SER A 293 14.01 18.68 -8.75
N THR A 294 12.80 19.04 -9.21
CA THR A 294 11.95 18.19 -10.04
C THR A 294 12.59 17.96 -11.41
N LYS A 295 12.58 16.71 -11.86
CA LYS A 295 13.15 16.24 -13.12
C LYS A 295 12.11 15.82 -14.13
N LYS A 296 10.94 15.37 -13.68
CA LYS A 296 9.77 15.10 -14.51
C LYS A 296 8.54 14.98 -13.61
N LEU A 297 7.38 14.87 -14.23
CA LEU A 297 6.12 14.61 -13.57
C LEU A 297 5.63 13.21 -13.94
N VAL A 298 4.97 12.54 -13.01
CA VAL A 298 4.48 11.17 -13.20
C VAL A 298 3.00 11.09 -12.88
N GLN A 299 2.21 10.67 -13.86
CA GLN A 299 0.77 10.45 -13.71
C GLN A 299 0.51 9.34 -12.70
N LEU A 300 -0.36 9.62 -11.72
CA LEU A 300 -0.79 8.65 -10.72
C LEU A 300 -1.97 7.84 -11.26
N PRO A 301 -2.10 6.54 -10.87
CA PRO A 301 -3.29 5.77 -11.17
C PRO A 301 -4.56 6.48 -10.69
N ALA A 302 -5.64 6.45 -11.48
CA ALA A 302 -6.91 7.13 -11.15
C ALA A 302 -7.55 6.67 -9.82
N THR A 303 -7.11 5.54 -9.27
CA THR A 303 -7.53 4.99 -7.98
C THR A 303 -6.70 5.49 -6.79
N THR A 304 -5.74 6.38 -7.02
CA THR A 304 -4.89 6.96 -5.98
C THR A 304 -5.66 8.00 -5.19
N ASP A 305 -5.85 7.72 -3.91
CA ASP A 305 -6.31 8.70 -2.93
C ASP A 305 -5.13 9.19 -2.06
N SER A 306 -5.36 10.26 -1.30
CA SER A 306 -4.34 10.87 -0.44
C SER A 306 -3.77 9.92 0.61
N PHE A 307 -4.60 9.04 1.19
CA PHE A 307 -4.15 8.07 2.19
C PHE A 307 -3.26 7.00 1.58
N LEU A 308 -3.58 6.55 0.38
CA LEU A 308 -2.84 5.54 -0.36
C LEU A 308 -1.50 6.10 -0.88
N TYR A 309 -1.53 7.33 -1.40
CA TYR A 309 -0.34 8.07 -1.82
C TYR A 309 0.67 8.21 -0.68
N LEU A 310 0.22 8.76 0.46
CA LEU A 310 1.03 8.96 1.66
C LEU A 310 1.43 7.64 2.32
N GLY A 311 0.47 6.72 2.41
CA GLY A 311 0.51 5.36 2.96
C GLY A 311 0.94 5.20 4.41
N ALA A 312 1.08 3.94 4.82
CA ALA A 312 0.96 3.54 6.22
C ALA A 312 1.97 4.20 7.17
N GLN A 313 3.26 4.26 6.81
CA GLN A 313 4.28 4.86 7.68
C GLN A 313 4.07 6.36 7.88
N TYR A 314 3.75 7.10 6.80
CA TYR A 314 3.45 8.53 6.90
C TYR A 314 2.17 8.74 7.72
N MET A 315 1.15 7.90 7.52
CA MET A 315 -0.09 7.94 8.31
C MET A 315 0.17 7.67 9.80
N ALA A 316 1.06 6.75 10.14
CA ALA A 316 1.45 6.49 11.53
C ALA A 316 2.09 7.73 12.18
N ILE A 317 2.93 8.46 11.43
CA ILE A 317 3.48 9.74 11.87
C ILE A 317 2.37 10.78 12.10
N ILE A 318 1.44 10.94 11.16
CA ILE A 318 0.30 11.88 11.33
C ILE A 318 -0.55 11.52 12.57
N ARG A 319 -0.82 10.23 12.80
CA ARG A 319 -1.54 9.76 13.98
C ARG A 319 -0.81 10.11 15.28
N SER A 320 0.52 10.01 15.30
CA SER A 320 1.32 10.41 16.46
C SER A 320 1.22 11.91 16.77
N LEU A 321 1.17 12.75 15.72
CA LEU A 321 1.04 14.21 15.84
C LEU A 321 -0.35 14.67 16.26
N LYS A 322 -1.37 13.90 15.91
CA LYS A 322 -2.75 14.16 16.36
C LYS A 322 -3.04 13.54 17.72
N LYS A 323 -2.12 12.71 18.21
CA LYS A 323 -2.36 11.73 19.26
C LYS A 323 -3.77 11.14 19.10
N GLU A 324 -4.03 10.61 17.90
CA GLU A 324 -5.11 9.66 17.69
C GLU A 324 -4.74 8.35 18.41
N THR A 325 -4.42 8.42 19.71
CA THR A 325 -4.63 7.31 20.61
C THR A 325 -6.09 6.92 20.46
N SER A 326 -6.30 5.62 20.34
CA SER A 326 -7.52 4.96 20.81
C SER A 326 -8.21 5.87 21.83
N THR A 327 -9.34 6.46 21.45
CA THR A 327 -10.20 7.26 22.34
C THR A 327 -10.78 6.45 23.48
N ASP A 328 -10.16 5.31 23.82
CA ASP A 328 -10.42 4.53 24.99
C ASP A 328 -9.10 3.96 25.48
N SER A 329 -8.62 4.51 26.58
CA SER A 329 -7.89 3.75 27.59
C SER A 329 -8.74 2.62 28.22
N ALA A 330 -9.91 2.31 27.65
CA ALA A 330 -10.82 1.23 28.05
C ALA A 330 -10.94 0.07 27.05
N SER A 331 -10.67 0.23 25.74
CA SER A 331 -10.79 -0.86 24.75
C SER A 331 -9.44 -1.17 24.10
N ARG A 332 -8.80 -2.24 24.59
CA ARG A 332 -7.67 -2.92 23.94
C ARG A 332 -8.15 -3.90 22.85
N ALA A 333 -9.34 -3.66 22.28
CA ALA A 333 -9.93 -4.55 21.30
C ALA A 333 -9.32 -4.28 19.93
N ILE A 334 -8.90 -5.35 19.24
CA ILE A 334 -8.50 -5.23 17.84
C ILE A 334 -9.73 -5.32 16.95
N LYS A 335 -9.80 -4.47 15.92
CA LYS A 335 -10.83 -4.54 14.87
C LYS A 335 -10.41 -5.52 13.78
N TRP A 336 -10.92 -6.74 13.82
CA TRP A 336 -10.68 -7.76 12.81
C TRP A 336 -11.51 -7.50 11.55
N CYS A 337 -10.88 -7.48 10.37
CA CYS A 337 -11.61 -7.35 9.11
C CYS A 337 -11.97 -8.72 8.52
N ALA A 338 -13.27 -8.98 8.42
CA ALA A 338 -13.86 -10.20 7.89
C ALA A 338 -14.41 -9.96 6.47
N VAL A 339 -14.12 -10.89 5.56
CA VAL A 339 -14.49 -10.76 4.15
C VAL A 339 -15.82 -11.46 3.85
N GLY A 340 -16.83 -10.67 3.51
CA GLY A 340 -18.16 -11.17 3.19
C GLY A 340 -18.95 -11.64 4.41
N HIS A 341 -20.18 -12.11 4.15
CA HIS A 341 -21.16 -12.36 5.20
C HIS A 341 -20.78 -13.52 6.13
N ALA A 342 -20.31 -14.65 5.59
CA ALA A 342 -19.99 -15.85 6.37
C ALA A 342 -18.82 -15.62 7.34
N GLU A 343 -17.75 -14.93 6.89
CA GLU A 343 -16.65 -14.58 7.80
C GLU A 343 -17.11 -13.57 8.85
N THR A 344 -17.99 -12.63 8.48
CA THR A 344 -18.49 -11.63 9.43
C THR A 344 -19.30 -12.30 10.54
N GLN A 345 -20.19 -13.23 10.22
CA GLN A 345 -20.92 -14.00 11.23
C GLN A 345 -19.99 -14.75 12.19
N LYS A 346 -18.95 -15.42 11.66
CA LYS A 346 -17.95 -16.10 12.50
C LYS A 346 -17.16 -15.10 13.36
N CYS A 347 -16.83 -13.93 12.81
CA CYS A 347 -16.17 -12.87 13.54
C CYS A 347 -17.06 -12.37 14.67
N ASP A 348 -18.35 -12.10 14.41
CA ASP A 348 -19.29 -11.61 15.43
C ASP A 348 -19.42 -12.62 16.58
N ALA A 349 -19.46 -13.91 16.27
CA ALA A 349 -19.39 -14.97 17.27
C ALA A 349 -18.07 -14.94 18.06
N TRP A 350 -16.93 -14.72 17.40
CA TRP A 350 -15.64 -14.54 18.07
C TRP A 350 -15.64 -13.34 18.99
N SER A 351 -16.16 -12.19 18.55
CA SER A 351 -16.28 -10.96 19.31
C SER A 351 -17.02 -11.18 20.63
N ILE A 352 -18.20 -11.80 20.57
CA ILE A 352 -19.02 -12.15 21.74
C ILE A 352 -18.23 -13.05 22.72
N ASN A 353 -17.57 -14.08 22.21
CA ASN A 353 -16.80 -15.01 23.04
C ASN A 353 -15.48 -14.40 23.56
N SER A 354 -14.96 -13.34 22.92
CA SER A 354 -13.72 -12.69 23.31
C SER A 354 -13.85 -11.78 24.54
N MET A 355 -15.08 -11.55 25.01
CA MET A 355 -15.39 -10.73 26.17
C MET A 355 -14.73 -11.31 27.43
N ASP A 356 -13.96 -10.49 28.12
CA ASP A 356 -13.39 -10.84 29.40
C ASP A 356 -14.46 -10.67 30.50
N GLU A 357 -14.87 -11.77 31.13
CA GLU A 357 -15.91 -11.75 32.17
C GLU A 357 -15.53 -10.90 33.39
N THR A 358 -14.24 -10.71 33.64
CA THR A 358 -13.76 -9.97 34.83
C THR A 358 -13.69 -8.46 34.58
N THR A 359 -13.33 -8.04 33.38
CA THR A 359 -13.21 -6.63 33.02
C THR A 359 -14.39 -6.11 32.19
N GLY A 360 -15.27 -7.00 31.72
CA GLY A 360 -16.37 -6.68 30.80
C GLY A 360 -15.90 -6.20 29.42
N SER A 361 -14.61 -6.31 29.11
CA SER A 361 -14.02 -5.73 27.90
C SER A 361 -13.89 -6.76 26.80
N VAL A 362 -14.34 -6.38 25.60
CA VAL A 362 -14.17 -7.15 24.38
C VAL A 362 -12.70 -7.08 23.95
N ARG A 363 -12.17 -8.16 23.38
CA ARG A 363 -10.79 -8.20 22.86
C ARG A 363 -10.73 -8.18 21.34
N VAL A 364 -11.81 -8.54 20.66
CA VAL A 364 -11.91 -8.53 19.21
C VAL A 364 -13.24 -7.92 18.78
N GLU A 365 -13.17 -6.87 17.97
CA GLU A 365 -14.32 -6.27 17.29
C GLU A 365 -14.29 -6.64 15.80
N CYS A 366 -15.43 -6.60 15.13
CA CYS A 366 -15.55 -7.06 13.75
C CYS A 366 -15.87 -5.92 12.79
N GLN A 367 -15.18 -5.95 11.65
CA GLN A 367 -15.37 -5.03 10.54
C GLN A 367 -15.61 -5.83 9.27
N ASN A 368 -16.67 -5.51 8.54
CA ASN A 368 -16.96 -6.18 7.27
C ASN A 368 -16.24 -5.49 6.11
N GLY A 369 -15.65 -6.27 5.21
CA GLY A 369 -15.29 -5.83 3.86
C GLY A 369 -15.85 -6.78 2.82
N LYS A 370 -16.21 -6.30 1.63
CA LYS A 370 -16.71 -7.16 0.54
C LYS A 370 -15.59 -7.97 -0.11
N THR A 371 -14.35 -7.49 -0.03
CA THR A 371 -13.17 -8.10 -0.62
C THR A 371 -11.96 -7.96 0.30
N VAL A 372 -10.92 -8.76 0.07
CA VAL A 372 -9.64 -8.60 0.77
C VAL A 372 -9.06 -7.20 0.54
N ASP A 373 -9.11 -6.67 -0.68
CA ASP A 373 -8.60 -5.33 -1.00
C ASP A 373 -9.31 -4.22 -0.20
N GLU A 374 -10.63 -4.35 -0.02
CA GLU A 374 -11.40 -3.44 0.82
C GLU A 374 -10.95 -3.54 2.28
N CYS A 375 -10.79 -4.75 2.81
CA CYS A 375 -10.26 -4.95 4.16
C CYS A 375 -8.85 -4.37 4.34
N LEU A 376 -7.95 -4.57 3.37
CA LEU A 376 -6.62 -3.94 3.39
C LEU A 376 -6.74 -2.41 3.36
N SER A 377 -7.75 -1.82 2.70
CA SER A 377 -8.00 -0.37 2.72
C SER A 377 -8.41 0.09 4.11
N LYS A 378 -9.36 -0.62 4.71
CA LYS A 378 -9.81 -0.35 6.07
C LYS A 378 -8.67 -0.44 7.08
N ILE A 379 -7.78 -1.43 6.93
CA ILE A 379 -6.58 -1.55 7.78
C ILE A 379 -5.65 -0.36 7.60
N MET A 380 -5.34 0.03 6.37
CA MET A 380 -4.50 1.21 6.11
C MET A 380 -5.11 2.50 6.69
N ARG A 381 -6.45 2.61 6.65
CA ARG A 381 -7.23 3.76 7.12
C ARG A 381 -7.54 3.74 8.62
N LYS A 382 -7.12 2.71 9.37
CA LYS A 382 -7.44 2.51 10.80
C LYS A 382 -8.94 2.28 11.07
N GLU A 383 -9.70 1.92 10.04
CA GLU A 383 -11.08 1.44 10.18
C GLU A 383 -11.12 -0.03 10.65
N ALA A 384 -10.07 -0.79 10.34
CA ALA A 384 -9.79 -2.12 10.88
C ALA A 384 -8.32 -2.21 11.29
N ASP A 385 -7.89 -3.28 11.97
CA ASP A 385 -6.54 -3.44 12.52
C ASP A 385 -5.79 -4.64 11.95
N ALA A 386 -6.48 -5.74 11.70
CA ALA A 386 -5.85 -6.96 11.23
C ALA A 386 -6.80 -7.83 10.39
N MET A 387 -6.19 -8.66 9.55
CA MET A 387 -6.85 -9.78 8.88
C MET A 387 -5.82 -10.85 8.52
N ALA A 388 -6.24 -12.09 8.34
CA ALA A 388 -5.39 -13.15 7.80
C ALA A 388 -5.55 -13.24 6.27
N ILE A 389 -4.43 -13.34 5.55
CA ILE A 389 -4.39 -13.34 4.08
C ILE A 389 -3.36 -14.33 3.54
N ASP A 390 -3.48 -14.69 2.26
CA ASP A 390 -2.52 -15.58 1.59
C ASP A 390 -1.21 -14.88 1.21
N GLY A 391 -0.14 -15.63 0.95
CA GLY A 391 1.19 -15.07 0.65
C GLY A 391 1.24 -14.09 -0.53
N GLY A 392 0.37 -14.22 -1.53
CA GLY A 392 0.24 -13.28 -2.65
C GLY A 392 -0.36 -11.97 -2.21
N GLN A 393 -1.34 -12.01 -1.31
CA GLN A 393 -1.91 -10.82 -0.70
C GLN A 393 -0.96 -10.21 0.34
N VAL A 394 -0.12 -11.00 1.03
CA VAL A 394 0.95 -10.48 1.90
C VAL A 394 1.96 -9.66 1.09
N TYR A 395 2.26 -10.06 -0.15
CA TYR A 395 3.07 -9.25 -1.06
C TYR A 395 2.40 -7.89 -1.30
N SER A 396 1.14 -7.86 -1.72
CA SER A 396 0.41 -6.62 -1.97
C SER A 396 0.27 -5.74 -0.71
N ALA A 397 -0.06 -6.34 0.44
CA ALA A 397 -0.16 -5.66 1.73
C ALA A 397 1.18 -5.05 2.15
N GLY A 398 2.27 -5.80 2.00
CA GLY A 398 3.64 -5.36 2.25
C GLY A 398 4.05 -4.18 1.37
N ARG A 399 3.67 -4.21 0.08
CA ARG A 399 3.86 -3.10 -0.86
C ARG A 399 3.08 -1.84 -0.45
N CYS A 400 1.94 -2.01 0.20
CA CYS A 400 1.16 -0.90 0.76
C CYS A 400 1.66 -0.40 2.13
N GLY A 401 2.73 -1.00 2.69
CA GLY A 401 3.35 -0.61 3.97
C GLY A 401 2.76 -1.30 5.20
N LEU A 402 1.92 -2.34 5.02
CA LEU A 402 1.50 -3.21 6.11
C LEU A 402 2.59 -4.24 6.42
N VAL A 403 2.57 -4.78 7.63
CA VAL A 403 3.58 -5.75 8.10
C VAL A 403 2.91 -7.06 8.50
N PRO A 404 3.55 -8.22 8.25
CA PRO A 404 3.06 -9.49 8.73
C PRO A 404 3.37 -9.64 10.23
N ALA A 405 2.36 -9.97 11.03
CA ALA A 405 2.45 -10.07 12.49
C ALA A 405 2.56 -11.51 12.98
N MET A 406 1.68 -12.39 12.49
CA MET A 406 1.64 -13.80 12.85
C MET A 406 1.40 -14.66 11.60
N VAL A 407 1.85 -15.91 11.63
CA VAL A 407 1.70 -16.86 10.52
C VAL A 407 0.97 -18.11 10.96
N GLU A 408 0.04 -18.59 10.12
CA GLU A 408 -0.65 -19.87 10.30
C GLU A 408 0.32 -21.06 10.16
N LYS A 409 0.12 -22.07 11.01
CA LYS A 409 0.87 -23.34 10.99
C LYS A 409 -0.07 -24.50 10.83
N TYR A 410 0.33 -25.49 10.05
CA TYR A 410 -0.54 -26.63 9.69
C TYR A 410 -0.06 -27.99 10.22
N THR A 411 1.15 -28.08 10.79
CA THR A 411 1.76 -29.35 11.28
C THR A 411 1.96 -29.33 12.81
N SER A 412 1.80 -30.49 13.44
CA SER A 412 1.36 -30.60 14.85
C SER A 412 2.37 -31.16 15.86
N VAL A 413 3.68 -30.90 15.72
CA VAL A 413 4.61 -31.35 16.79
C VAL A 413 5.25 -30.19 17.54
N HIS A 414 5.86 -29.20 16.88
CA HIS A 414 6.48 -28.06 17.57
C HIS A 414 6.31 -26.70 16.84
N CYS A 415 5.19 -26.50 16.11
CA CYS A 415 4.98 -25.32 15.25
C CYS A 415 6.20 -25.02 14.34
N GLN A 416 6.89 -26.05 13.84
CA GLN A 416 8.06 -25.91 12.96
C GLN A 416 7.68 -25.82 11.47
N ASP A 417 8.43 -24.95 10.76
CA ASP A 417 8.31 -24.48 9.36
C ASP A 417 6.92 -23.96 8.89
N PRO A 418 6.73 -22.63 8.70
CA PRO A 418 5.44 -22.02 8.35
C PRO A 418 5.19 -22.04 6.85
N SER A 419 5.56 -23.11 6.15
CA SER A 419 5.56 -23.13 4.71
C SER A 419 4.82 -24.35 4.17
N TYR A 420 4.32 -24.21 2.95
CA TYR A 420 3.73 -25.30 2.20
C TYR A 420 4.29 -25.29 0.78
N TYR A 421 4.22 -26.43 0.12
CA TYR A 421 4.63 -26.54 -1.28
C TYR A 421 3.44 -26.27 -2.20
N ALA A 422 3.61 -25.32 -3.12
CA ALA A 422 2.75 -25.15 -4.28
C ALA A 422 3.14 -26.20 -5.32
N VAL A 423 2.16 -26.94 -5.82
CA VAL A 423 2.37 -28.07 -6.74
C VAL A 423 1.41 -28.00 -7.93
N ALA A 424 1.85 -28.55 -9.06
CA ALA A 424 0.98 -28.83 -10.19
C ALA A 424 0.61 -30.32 -10.16
N VAL A 425 -0.69 -30.60 -10.06
CA VAL A 425 -1.25 -31.94 -9.97
C VAL A 425 -1.91 -32.30 -11.28
N VAL A 426 -1.61 -33.48 -11.80
CA VAL A 426 -2.23 -34.06 -13.00
C VAL A 426 -2.79 -35.44 -12.68
N ARG A 427 -3.71 -35.95 -13.50
CA ARG A 427 -4.14 -37.34 -13.40
C ARG A 427 -3.02 -38.28 -13.82
N ALA A 428 -2.88 -39.42 -13.14
CA ALA A 428 -1.82 -40.38 -13.41
C ALA A 428 -1.91 -41.00 -14.82
N ASP A 429 -3.13 -41.14 -15.36
CA ASP A 429 -3.40 -41.67 -16.70
C ASP A 429 -3.08 -40.70 -17.84
N SER A 430 -2.95 -39.40 -17.55
CA SER A 430 -2.72 -38.34 -18.55
C SER A 430 -1.33 -38.36 -19.19
N LYS A 431 -0.33 -38.97 -18.51
CA LYS A 431 1.10 -38.94 -18.89
C LYS A 431 1.67 -37.53 -19.13
N LEU A 432 1.03 -36.49 -18.59
CA LEU A 432 1.49 -35.11 -18.73
C LEU A 432 2.76 -34.87 -17.93
N THR A 433 3.61 -34.01 -18.48
CA THR A 433 4.83 -33.48 -17.86
C THR A 433 4.80 -31.95 -17.93
N TRP A 434 5.73 -31.27 -17.24
CA TRP A 434 5.80 -29.81 -17.29
C TRP A 434 6.00 -29.29 -18.72
N SER A 435 6.88 -29.94 -19.50
CA SER A 435 7.17 -29.57 -20.89
C SER A 435 5.97 -29.74 -21.83
N SER A 436 5.03 -30.62 -21.51
CA SER A 436 3.84 -30.89 -22.33
C SER A 436 2.58 -30.10 -21.89
N LEU A 437 2.72 -29.11 -21.00
CA LEU A 437 1.58 -28.35 -20.46
C LEU A 437 0.96 -27.34 -21.43
N ARG A 438 1.72 -26.86 -22.42
CA ARG A 438 1.23 -25.85 -23.37
C ARG A 438 0.03 -26.40 -24.15
N GLY A 439 -1.03 -25.58 -24.24
CA GLY A 439 -2.28 -25.90 -24.92
C GLY A 439 -3.25 -26.78 -24.11
N LYS A 440 -2.89 -27.21 -22.89
CA LYS A 440 -3.77 -27.99 -22.02
C LYS A 440 -4.79 -27.13 -21.28
N LYS A 441 -5.75 -27.78 -20.62
CA LYS A 441 -6.75 -27.12 -19.77
C LYS A 441 -6.27 -27.01 -18.34
N SER A 442 -6.51 -25.89 -17.66
CA SER A 442 -5.99 -25.65 -16.31
C SER A 442 -7.03 -25.23 -15.28
N CYS A 443 -6.82 -25.67 -14.04
CA CYS A 443 -7.64 -25.34 -12.88
C CYS A 443 -6.82 -24.56 -11.85
N HIS A 444 -7.33 -23.40 -11.44
CA HIS A 444 -6.63 -22.47 -10.56
C HIS A 444 -7.48 -22.14 -9.34
N THR A 445 -6.82 -21.89 -8.21
CA THR A 445 -7.54 -21.52 -6.97
C THR A 445 -8.25 -20.17 -7.04
N GLY A 446 -7.87 -19.33 -8.01
CA GLY A 446 -8.33 -17.96 -8.18
C GLY A 446 -7.19 -17.05 -8.65
N LEU A 447 -7.53 -16.02 -9.42
CA LEU A 447 -6.61 -15.00 -9.91
C LEU A 447 -5.88 -14.32 -8.73
N GLY A 448 -4.57 -14.11 -8.86
CA GLY A 448 -3.76 -13.43 -7.83
C GLY A 448 -3.41 -14.26 -6.59
N ARG A 449 -3.94 -15.48 -6.46
CA ARG A 449 -3.62 -16.38 -5.33
C ARG A 449 -2.26 -17.03 -5.51
N THR A 450 -1.58 -17.25 -4.39
CA THR A 450 -0.20 -17.73 -4.41
C THR A 450 0.04 -19.00 -5.24
N ALA A 451 -0.44 -20.15 -4.77
CA ALA A 451 -0.13 -21.44 -5.38
C ALA A 451 -0.90 -21.71 -6.67
N GLY A 452 -2.12 -21.17 -6.77
CA GLY A 452 -2.98 -21.38 -7.93
C GLY A 452 -2.73 -20.42 -9.10
N TRP A 453 -2.11 -19.26 -8.88
CA TRP A 453 -1.89 -18.28 -9.94
C TRP A 453 -0.47 -17.73 -9.94
N ASN A 454 -0.04 -17.06 -8.86
CA ASN A 454 1.19 -16.28 -8.90
C ASN A 454 2.44 -17.12 -9.16
N VAL A 455 2.58 -18.24 -8.44
CA VAL A 455 3.70 -19.16 -8.63
C VAL A 455 3.70 -19.77 -10.04
N PRO A 456 2.64 -20.46 -10.49
CA PRO A 456 2.67 -21.09 -11.81
C PRO A 456 2.77 -20.06 -12.94
N MET A 457 2.04 -18.94 -12.90
CA MET A 457 2.09 -17.95 -13.97
C MET A 457 3.41 -17.19 -13.99
N GLY A 458 4.01 -16.89 -12.83
CA GLY A 458 5.33 -16.27 -12.77
C GLY A 458 6.45 -17.19 -13.31
N LEU A 459 6.36 -18.51 -13.06
CA LEU A 459 7.27 -19.48 -13.66
C LEU A 459 7.09 -19.55 -15.19
N LEU A 460 5.85 -19.62 -15.68
CA LEU A 460 5.57 -19.63 -17.11
C LEU A 460 6.00 -18.34 -17.80
N HIS A 461 5.78 -17.18 -17.18
CA HIS A 461 6.21 -15.89 -17.70
C HIS A 461 7.73 -15.82 -17.76
N LYS A 462 8.43 -16.27 -16.72
CA LYS A 462 9.89 -16.33 -16.70
C LYS A 462 10.45 -17.18 -17.85
N ASP A 463 9.79 -18.29 -18.18
CA ASP A 463 10.23 -19.20 -19.24
C ASP A 463 9.87 -18.70 -20.65
N THR A 464 8.74 -17.98 -20.81
CA THR A 464 8.17 -17.68 -22.13
C THR A 464 8.15 -16.20 -22.50
N GLY A 465 8.28 -15.29 -21.53
CA GLY A 465 8.05 -13.86 -21.69
C GLY A 465 6.59 -13.47 -21.98
N GLU A 466 5.65 -14.42 -22.03
CA GLU A 466 4.25 -14.15 -22.37
C GLU A 466 3.48 -13.58 -21.17
N CYS A 467 2.74 -12.49 -21.40
CA CYS A 467 1.88 -11.85 -20.39
C CYS A 467 0.40 -12.22 -20.56
N ASP A 468 0.03 -12.75 -21.72
CA ASP A 468 -1.30 -13.29 -21.96
C ASP A 468 -1.31 -14.80 -21.75
N PHE A 469 -1.56 -15.21 -20.50
CA PHE A 469 -1.66 -16.62 -20.12
C PHE A 469 -2.82 -17.35 -20.80
N SER A 470 -3.78 -16.64 -21.41
CA SER A 470 -4.85 -17.24 -22.21
C SER A 470 -4.36 -17.82 -23.54
N LYS A 471 -3.12 -17.51 -23.95
CA LYS A 471 -2.43 -18.14 -25.08
C LYS A 471 -1.65 -19.39 -24.68
N PHE A 472 -1.36 -19.56 -23.38
CA PHE A 472 -0.61 -20.72 -22.89
C PHE A 472 -1.53 -21.92 -22.69
N PHE A 473 -2.67 -21.72 -22.02
CA PHE A 473 -3.70 -22.76 -21.80
C PHE A 473 -4.83 -22.60 -22.82
N SER A 474 -5.41 -23.71 -23.27
CA SER A 474 -6.52 -23.65 -24.25
C SER A 474 -7.80 -23.10 -23.61
N GLN A 475 -8.08 -23.52 -22.38
CA GLN A 475 -9.18 -23.05 -21.53
C GLN A 475 -8.76 -23.20 -20.06
N SER A 476 -9.27 -22.36 -19.18
CA SER A 476 -9.02 -22.47 -17.75
C SER A 476 -10.28 -22.24 -16.93
N CYS A 477 -10.23 -22.63 -15.65
CA CYS A 477 -11.01 -21.99 -14.62
C CYS A 477 -10.07 -21.27 -13.65
N ALA A 478 -10.03 -19.94 -13.76
CA ALA A 478 -9.32 -19.02 -12.89
C ALA A 478 -10.31 -17.99 -12.32
N PRO A 479 -11.02 -18.33 -11.24
CA PRO A 479 -11.99 -17.45 -10.62
C PRO A 479 -11.41 -16.06 -10.30
N GLY A 480 -12.11 -15.00 -10.72
CA GLY A 480 -11.67 -13.60 -10.66
C GLY A 480 -11.18 -13.04 -11.99
N ALA A 481 -10.97 -13.87 -13.02
CA ALA A 481 -10.72 -13.40 -14.38
C ALA A 481 -12.00 -12.84 -15.04
N ASP A 482 -11.84 -12.18 -16.20
CA ASP A 482 -12.99 -11.73 -16.99
C ASP A 482 -13.87 -12.94 -17.36
N PRO A 483 -15.17 -12.94 -16.99
CA PRO A 483 -16.10 -14.02 -17.30
C PRO A 483 -16.17 -14.42 -18.77
N LYS A 484 -15.85 -13.51 -19.70
CA LYS A 484 -15.84 -13.75 -21.16
C LYS A 484 -14.50 -14.31 -21.68
N SER A 485 -13.46 -14.32 -20.85
CA SER A 485 -12.13 -14.78 -21.24
C SER A 485 -12.02 -16.31 -21.26
N LYS A 486 -11.02 -16.83 -21.99
CA LYS A 486 -10.67 -18.27 -21.95
C LYS A 486 -10.29 -18.74 -20.55
N LEU A 487 -9.91 -17.83 -19.66
CA LEU A 487 -9.55 -18.13 -18.28
C LEU A 487 -10.75 -18.51 -17.39
N CYS A 488 -11.97 -18.18 -17.81
CA CYS A 488 -13.21 -18.53 -17.11
C CYS A 488 -14.02 -19.63 -17.81
N ALA A 489 -13.56 -20.13 -18.95
CA ALA A 489 -14.32 -21.03 -19.82
C ALA A 489 -14.69 -22.36 -19.14
N LEU A 490 -13.90 -22.82 -18.16
CA LEU A 490 -14.14 -24.07 -17.43
C LEU A 490 -14.83 -23.88 -16.07
N CYS A 491 -15.08 -22.63 -15.65
CA CYS A 491 -15.75 -22.35 -14.39
C CYS A 491 -17.25 -22.64 -14.49
N VAL A 492 -17.86 -23.06 -13.38
CA VAL A 492 -19.21 -23.65 -13.37
C VAL A 492 -20.22 -22.90 -12.50
N GLY A 493 -19.80 -21.80 -11.86
CA GLY A 493 -20.65 -20.99 -10.99
C GLY A 493 -21.10 -21.75 -9.75
N SER A 494 -22.32 -21.44 -9.29
CA SER A 494 -22.88 -21.99 -8.06
C SER A 494 -23.22 -23.48 -8.11
N GLY A 495 -23.20 -24.09 -9.30
CA GLY A 495 -23.66 -25.47 -9.51
C GLY A 495 -25.17 -25.66 -9.30
N LYS A 496 -25.94 -24.58 -9.08
CA LYS A 496 -27.40 -24.61 -8.98
C LYS A 496 -28.01 -24.36 -10.36
N GLY A 497 -28.43 -25.42 -11.03
CA GLY A 497 -29.07 -25.39 -12.34
C GLY A 497 -28.10 -25.61 -13.51
N VAL A 498 -28.52 -26.41 -14.50
CA VAL A 498 -27.75 -26.65 -15.72
C VAL A 498 -27.71 -25.36 -16.54
N GLY A 499 -26.53 -24.77 -16.71
CA GLY A 499 -26.33 -23.56 -17.51
C GLY A 499 -26.58 -22.24 -16.77
N SER A 500 -26.67 -22.22 -15.42
CA SER A 500 -26.71 -20.96 -14.68
C SER A 500 -25.32 -20.30 -14.69
N GLU A 501 -25.25 -19.08 -15.20
CA GLU A 501 -24.04 -18.24 -15.13
C GLU A 501 -23.91 -17.54 -13.77
N GLU A 502 -24.78 -17.88 -12.81
CA GLU A 502 -24.80 -17.27 -11.48
C GLU A 502 -23.51 -17.63 -10.73
N ALA A 503 -22.78 -16.59 -10.33
CA ALA A 503 -21.47 -16.67 -9.69
C ALA A 503 -20.34 -17.31 -10.53
N LYS A 504 -20.56 -17.55 -11.83
CA LYS A 504 -19.52 -18.11 -12.70
C LYS A 504 -18.26 -17.25 -12.68
N CYS A 505 -17.15 -17.90 -12.38
CA CYS A 505 -15.84 -17.27 -12.27
C CYS A 505 -15.74 -16.17 -11.20
N LYS A 506 -16.69 -16.07 -10.26
CA LYS A 506 -16.53 -15.16 -9.11
C LYS A 506 -15.41 -15.66 -8.22
N ALA A 507 -14.57 -14.76 -7.72
CA ALA A 507 -13.50 -15.07 -6.77
C ALA A 507 -14.03 -15.28 -5.33
N SER A 508 -15.06 -16.11 -5.17
CA SER A 508 -15.70 -16.41 -3.88
C SER A 508 -16.14 -17.87 -3.83
N THR A 509 -16.48 -18.35 -2.63
CA THR A 509 -17.02 -19.70 -2.41
C THR A 509 -18.37 -19.96 -3.08
N GLU A 510 -18.99 -18.95 -3.69
CA GLU A 510 -20.15 -19.13 -4.56
C GLU A 510 -19.78 -19.85 -5.87
N GLU A 511 -18.54 -19.76 -6.33
CA GLU A 511 -18.05 -20.54 -7.47
C GLU A 511 -17.54 -21.90 -6.99
N LEU A 512 -18.08 -22.99 -7.55
CA LEU A 512 -17.77 -24.36 -7.11
C LEU A 512 -16.29 -24.74 -7.28
N TYR A 513 -15.64 -24.19 -8.30
CA TYR A 513 -14.21 -24.41 -8.58
C TYR A 513 -13.28 -23.39 -7.91
N TYR A 514 -13.80 -22.54 -7.02
CA TYR A 514 -12.99 -21.59 -6.27
C TYR A 514 -12.16 -22.23 -5.15
N GLY A 515 -10.97 -21.67 -4.92
CA GLY A 515 -10.08 -22.07 -3.84
C GLY A 515 -9.37 -23.40 -4.10
N TYR A 516 -8.69 -23.92 -3.08
CA TYR A 516 -7.88 -25.13 -3.20
C TYR A 516 -8.69 -26.40 -3.49
N SER A 517 -9.81 -26.59 -2.78
CA SER A 517 -10.69 -27.75 -2.97
C SER A 517 -11.41 -27.68 -4.32
N GLY A 518 -11.88 -26.49 -4.71
CA GLY A 518 -12.52 -26.26 -6.01
C GLY A 518 -11.59 -26.48 -7.20
N ALA A 519 -10.34 -25.99 -7.15
CA ALA A 519 -9.36 -26.22 -8.21
C ALA A 519 -9.00 -27.71 -8.36
N PHE A 520 -8.91 -28.45 -7.25
CA PHE A 520 -8.73 -29.91 -7.31
C PHE A 520 -9.96 -30.61 -7.86
N ARG A 521 -11.16 -30.19 -7.46
CA ARG A 521 -12.43 -30.68 -7.99
C ARG A 521 -12.55 -30.49 -9.50
N CYS A 522 -12.14 -29.33 -10.01
CA CYS A 522 -12.09 -29.02 -11.44
C CYS A 522 -11.24 -30.04 -12.23
N LEU A 523 -10.12 -30.51 -11.67
CA LEU A 523 -9.32 -31.59 -12.27
C LEU A 523 -10.03 -32.95 -12.17
N VAL A 524 -10.64 -33.24 -11.04
CA VAL A 524 -11.32 -34.53 -10.77
C VAL A 524 -12.52 -34.74 -11.69
N GLU A 525 -13.34 -33.70 -11.87
CA GLU A 525 -14.53 -33.73 -12.71
C GLU A 525 -14.23 -33.61 -14.21
N GLY A 526 -12.95 -33.55 -14.59
CA GLY A 526 -12.52 -33.47 -15.99
C GLY A 526 -12.67 -32.09 -16.62
N GLY A 527 -12.87 -31.05 -15.81
CA GLY A 527 -12.87 -29.66 -16.27
C GLY A 527 -11.51 -29.27 -16.85
N GLY A 528 -10.41 -29.59 -16.14
CA GLY A 528 -9.04 -29.32 -16.59
C GLY A 528 -8.11 -30.53 -16.54
N ASP A 529 -6.94 -30.39 -17.17
CA ASP A 529 -5.89 -31.41 -17.26
C ASP A 529 -4.85 -31.29 -16.13
N VAL A 530 -4.69 -30.08 -15.58
CA VAL A 530 -3.77 -29.77 -14.47
C VAL A 530 -4.47 -28.87 -13.44
N ALA A 531 -4.22 -29.12 -12.15
CA ALA A 531 -4.63 -28.24 -11.06
C ALA A 531 -3.41 -27.69 -10.32
N PHE A 532 -3.39 -26.38 -10.10
CA PHE A 532 -2.37 -25.69 -9.33
C PHE A 532 -2.85 -25.44 -7.89
N ILE A 533 -2.30 -26.19 -6.92
CA ILE A 533 -2.82 -26.26 -5.54
C ILE A 533 -1.69 -26.47 -4.51
N LYS A 534 -2.03 -26.47 -3.21
CA LYS A 534 -1.09 -26.89 -2.14
C LYS A 534 -0.94 -28.42 -2.13
N HIS A 535 0.26 -28.90 -1.81
CA HIS A 535 0.58 -30.34 -1.77
C HIS A 535 -0.33 -31.19 -0.86
N THR A 536 -0.92 -30.61 0.19
CA THR A 536 -1.77 -31.36 1.14
C THR A 536 -3.17 -31.67 0.60
N ILE A 537 -3.66 -30.96 -0.44
CA ILE A 537 -5.06 -31.06 -0.86
C ILE A 537 -5.45 -32.44 -1.34
N VAL A 538 -4.57 -33.09 -2.12
CA VAL A 538 -4.84 -34.42 -2.65
C VAL A 538 -5.04 -35.40 -1.49
N GLU A 539 -4.23 -35.29 -0.42
CA GLU A 539 -4.35 -36.16 0.75
C GLU A 539 -5.57 -35.83 1.63
N GLU A 540 -5.98 -34.56 1.68
CA GLU A 540 -7.20 -34.12 2.37
C GLU A 540 -8.48 -34.62 1.68
N HIS A 541 -8.42 -34.96 0.38
CA HIS A 541 -9.55 -35.31 -0.47
C HIS A 541 -9.46 -36.72 -1.10
N THR A 542 -8.61 -37.61 -0.57
CA THR A 542 -8.50 -39.00 -1.06
C THR A 542 -8.55 -39.99 0.10
N GLY A 543 -8.76 -41.27 -0.21
CA GLY A 543 -8.78 -42.34 0.79
C GLY A 543 -9.98 -42.25 1.74
N GLY A 544 -11.16 -41.91 1.22
CA GLY A 544 -12.40 -41.78 2.02
C GLY A 544 -12.52 -40.47 2.81
N LYS A 545 -11.55 -39.55 2.70
CA LYS A 545 -11.57 -38.23 3.33
C LYS A 545 -12.31 -37.20 2.47
N GLY A 546 -12.63 -36.06 3.07
CA GLY A 546 -13.24 -34.94 2.35
C GLY A 546 -14.75 -35.09 2.05
N PRO A 547 -15.28 -34.20 1.20
CA PRO A 547 -16.71 -34.12 0.83
C PRO A 547 -17.17 -35.29 -0.04
N ALA A 548 -18.49 -35.42 -0.26
CA ALA A 548 -19.10 -36.54 -0.97
C ALA A 548 -18.47 -36.84 -2.35
N TRP A 549 -18.17 -35.80 -3.13
CA TRP A 549 -17.55 -35.95 -4.46
C TRP A 549 -16.12 -36.53 -4.42
N ALA A 550 -15.45 -36.46 -3.27
CA ALA A 550 -14.05 -36.87 -3.09
C ALA A 550 -13.89 -38.26 -2.45
N LYS A 551 -14.97 -38.86 -1.93
CA LYS A 551 -14.90 -40.08 -1.10
C LYS A 551 -14.27 -41.28 -1.81
N SER A 552 -14.50 -41.43 -3.11
CA SER A 552 -14.03 -42.57 -3.91
C SER A 552 -12.62 -42.39 -4.46
N LEU A 553 -12.02 -41.20 -4.32
CA LEU A 553 -10.75 -40.87 -4.96
C LEU A 553 -9.56 -41.54 -4.27
N LYS A 554 -8.60 -42.02 -5.05
CA LYS A 554 -7.34 -42.59 -4.51
C LYS A 554 -6.17 -41.65 -4.79
N LYS A 555 -5.25 -41.56 -3.83
CA LYS A 555 -4.02 -40.75 -3.97
C LYS A 555 -3.17 -41.18 -5.18
N SER A 556 -3.22 -42.48 -5.53
CA SER A 556 -2.52 -43.07 -6.69
C SER A 556 -3.03 -42.58 -8.05
N ASP A 557 -4.23 -41.99 -8.10
CA ASP A 557 -4.85 -41.54 -9.35
C ASP A 557 -4.24 -40.22 -9.84
N TYR A 558 -3.32 -39.63 -9.07
CA TYR A 558 -2.74 -38.32 -9.31
C TYR A 558 -1.22 -38.35 -9.22
N ARG A 559 -0.57 -37.44 -9.95
CA ARG A 559 0.88 -37.25 -9.97
C ARG A 559 1.24 -35.77 -9.93
N LEU A 560 2.48 -35.47 -9.55
CA LEU A 560 3.06 -34.14 -9.52
C LEU A 560 3.96 -33.90 -10.74
N ILE A 561 3.92 -32.70 -11.29
CA ILE A 561 4.85 -32.22 -12.32
C ILE A 561 5.45 -30.88 -11.88
N CYS A 562 6.68 -30.59 -12.31
CA CYS A 562 7.41 -29.40 -11.86
C CYS A 562 8.48 -28.99 -12.90
N PRO A 563 8.84 -27.68 -12.94
CA PRO A 563 9.84 -27.17 -13.88
C PRO A 563 11.24 -27.78 -13.68
N GLY A 564 11.61 -28.13 -12.44
CA GLY A 564 12.91 -28.75 -12.14
C GLY A 564 13.11 -30.15 -12.75
N HIS A 565 12.02 -30.79 -13.16
CA HIS A 565 12.02 -32.12 -13.80
C HIS A 565 11.06 -32.11 -15.00
N PRO A 566 11.42 -31.45 -16.10
CA PRO A 566 10.46 -31.04 -17.13
C PRO A 566 9.83 -32.20 -17.92
N THR A 567 10.44 -33.38 -17.88
CA THR A 567 10.07 -34.60 -18.63
C THR A 567 9.59 -35.74 -17.74
N GLU A 568 9.48 -35.54 -16.42
CA GLU A 568 9.12 -36.58 -15.46
C GLU A 568 7.85 -36.20 -14.66
N SER A 569 7.22 -37.19 -14.03
CA SER A 569 6.15 -37.00 -13.06
C SER A 569 6.38 -37.82 -11.80
N PHE A 570 5.99 -37.30 -10.65
CA PHE A 570 6.31 -37.84 -9.34
C PHE A 570 5.05 -38.25 -8.58
N GLU A 571 5.21 -39.12 -7.57
CA GLU A 571 4.12 -39.40 -6.66
C GLU A 571 3.78 -38.18 -5.80
N VAL A 572 2.52 -38.08 -5.38
CA VAL A 572 2.03 -36.96 -4.55
C VAL A 572 2.80 -36.83 -3.22
N SER A 573 3.30 -37.95 -2.67
CA SER A 573 4.16 -37.98 -1.47
C SER A 573 5.51 -37.29 -1.67
N GLN A 574 5.99 -37.17 -2.91
CA GLN A 574 7.31 -36.64 -3.26
C GLN A 574 7.29 -35.13 -3.54
N PHE A 575 6.31 -34.39 -2.98
CA PHE A 575 6.16 -32.94 -3.18
C PHE A 575 7.42 -32.15 -2.81
N ALA A 576 8.20 -32.60 -1.81
CA ALA A 576 9.45 -31.93 -1.44
C ALA A 576 10.51 -32.02 -2.57
N LYS A 577 10.48 -33.09 -3.38
CA LYS A 577 11.33 -33.27 -4.56
C LYS A 577 10.74 -32.56 -5.78
N CYS A 578 9.42 -32.63 -5.98
CA CYS A 578 8.75 -32.02 -7.13
C CYS A 578 7.65 -31.05 -6.70
N HIS A 579 7.98 -29.76 -6.77
CA HIS A 579 7.10 -28.64 -6.48
C HIS A 579 7.42 -27.46 -7.39
N LEU A 580 6.52 -26.49 -7.42
CA LEU A 580 6.70 -25.23 -8.14
C LEU A 580 7.48 -24.22 -7.30
N ALA A 581 7.08 -24.09 -6.03
CA ALA A 581 7.78 -23.26 -5.05
C ALA A 581 7.44 -23.72 -3.62
N LYS A 582 8.37 -23.48 -2.70
CA LYS A 582 8.10 -23.46 -1.27
C LYS A 582 7.54 -22.08 -0.90
N VAL A 583 6.32 -22.06 -0.41
CA VAL A 583 5.52 -20.85 -0.23
C VAL A 583 5.28 -20.59 1.26
N PRO A 584 5.39 -19.33 1.73
CA PRO A 584 4.98 -18.94 3.07
C PRO A 584 3.48 -19.21 3.30
N ALA A 585 3.13 -19.74 4.47
CA ALA A 585 1.75 -19.90 4.89
C ALA A 585 1.02 -18.56 5.00
N HIS A 586 -0.30 -18.63 5.17
CA HIS A 586 -1.13 -17.45 5.38
C HIS A 586 -0.64 -16.68 6.61
N ALA A 587 -0.67 -15.36 6.52
CA ALA A 587 -0.21 -14.48 7.60
C ALA A 587 -1.27 -13.46 7.96
N VAL A 588 -1.32 -13.13 9.24
CA VAL A 588 -2.01 -11.97 9.76
C VAL A 588 -1.19 -10.74 9.40
N VAL A 589 -1.78 -9.80 8.67
CA VAL A 589 -1.18 -8.50 8.40
C VAL A 589 -1.85 -7.41 9.22
N THR A 590 -1.06 -6.41 9.57
CA THR A 590 -1.51 -5.25 10.37
C THR A 590 -0.64 -4.04 10.06
N ARG A 591 -0.94 -2.89 10.66
CA ARG A 591 -0.09 -1.71 10.58
C ARG A 591 1.13 -1.85 11.52
N PRO A 592 2.28 -1.24 11.19
CA PRO A 592 3.46 -1.31 12.05
C PRO A 592 3.21 -0.93 13.52
N GLU A 593 2.44 0.13 13.76
CA GLU A 593 2.16 0.65 15.09
C GLU A 593 1.21 -0.21 15.92
N SER A 594 0.31 -0.97 15.29
CA SER A 594 -0.65 -1.87 15.97
C SER A 594 -0.13 -3.30 16.13
N ARG A 595 1.06 -3.60 15.58
CA ARG A 595 1.59 -4.98 15.53
C ARG A 595 1.69 -5.62 16.91
N ALA A 596 2.23 -4.91 17.90
CA ALA A 596 2.44 -5.46 19.25
C ALA A 596 1.11 -5.83 19.93
N GLU A 597 0.09 -4.97 19.79
CA GLU A 597 -1.24 -5.20 20.33
C GLU A 597 -1.94 -6.37 19.63
N VAL A 598 -1.92 -6.41 18.29
CA VAL A 598 -2.48 -7.51 17.49
C VAL A 598 -1.85 -8.86 17.86
N VAL A 599 -0.52 -8.93 17.99
CA VAL A 599 0.17 -10.15 18.42
C VAL A 599 -0.26 -10.57 19.83
N THR A 600 -0.36 -9.61 20.76
CA THR A 600 -0.74 -9.87 22.15
C THR A 600 -2.16 -10.45 22.21
N VAL A 601 -3.13 -9.78 21.59
CA VAL A 601 -4.52 -10.24 21.57
C VAL A 601 -4.64 -11.61 20.91
N LEU A 602 -3.98 -11.83 19.77
CA LEU A 602 -4.08 -13.13 19.08
C LEU A 602 -3.44 -14.29 19.86
N LYS A 603 -2.37 -14.05 20.63
CA LYS A 603 -1.81 -15.07 21.55
C LYS A 603 -2.81 -15.43 22.64
N GLU A 604 -3.46 -14.44 23.24
CA GLU A 604 -4.48 -14.64 24.27
C GLU A 604 -5.70 -15.39 23.71
N GLN A 605 -6.22 -14.95 22.57
CA GLN A 605 -7.39 -15.55 21.93
C GLN A 605 -7.13 -16.99 21.47
N GLN A 606 -5.95 -17.26 20.92
CA GLN A 606 -5.55 -18.62 20.57
C GLN A 606 -5.42 -19.54 21.80
N ALA A 607 -4.95 -19.04 22.94
CA ALA A 607 -4.87 -19.86 24.15
C ALA A 607 -6.26 -20.29 24.64
N LYS A 608 -7.27 -19.43 24.46
CA LYS A 608 -8.66 -19.72 24.84
C LYS A 608 -9.40 -20.57 23.80
N PHE A 609 -9.25 -20.27 22.51
CA PHE A 609 -10.11 -20.78 21.43
C PHE A 609 -9.38 -21.57 20.34
N GLY A 610 -8.07 -21.80 20.50
CA GLY A 610 -7.24 -22.57 19.57
C GLY A 610 -7.40 -24.08 19.71
N THR A 611 -6.59 -24.83 18.95
CA THR A 611 -6.69 -26.30 18.89
C THR A 611 -6.38 -27.04 20.20
N LEU A 612 -5.67 -26.40 21.13
CA LEU A 612 -5.33 -26.96 22.44
C LEU A 612 -6.51 -26.92 23.43
N THR A 613 -7.61 -26.24 23.08
CA THR A 613 -8.80 -26.07 23.93
C THR A 613 -10.05 -26.62 23.22
N PRO A 614 -10.14 -27.94 23.01
CA PRO A 614 -11.19 -28.57 22.18
C PRO A 614 -12.60 -28.43 22.74
N ASN A 615 -12.77 -28.09 24.02
CA ASN A 615 -14.10 -27.87 24.64
C ASN A 615 -14.49 -26.39 24.76
N ALA A 616 -13.71 -25.47 24.19
CA ALA A 616 -14.04 -24.04 24.19
C ALA A 616 -15.36 -23.75 23.44
N PRO A 617 -16.15 -22.76 23.90
CA PRO A 617 -17.45 -22.39 23.31
C PRO A 617 -17.32 -21.79 21.89
N PHE A 618 -16.13 -21.34 21.53
CA PHE A 618 -15.77 -20.89 20.19
C PHE A 618 -14.50 -21.58 19.73
N LYS A 619 -14.41 -21.84 18.41
CA LYS A 619 -13.26 -22.48 17.76
C LYS A 619 -12.68 -21.55 16.71
N MET A 620 -11.51 -21.00 17.01
CA MET A 620 -10.86 -20.01 16.14
C MET A 620 -10.50 -20.60 14.76
N PHE A 621 -10.03 -21.85 14.74
CA PHE A 621 -9.54 -22.54 13.55
C PHE A 621 -10.50 -23.61 13.01
N GLU A 622 -11.78 -23.54 13.33
CA GLU A 622 -12.81 -24.41 12.75
C GLU A 622 -13.94 -23.54 12.21
N SER A 623 -14.56 -23.94 11.10
CA SER A 623 -15.61 -23.18 10.45
C SER A 623 -16.93 -23.96 10.44
N GLU A 624 -17.98 -23.36 11.00
CA GLU A 624 -19.35 -23.86 10.90
C GLU A 624 -20.09 -23.17 9.76
N GLY A 625 -20.93 -23.89 9.01
CA GLY A 625 -21.69 -23.32 7.90
C GLY A 625 -20.86 -22.85 6.69
N GLY A 626 -19.55 -23.16 6.66
CA GLY A 626 -18.62 -22.77 5.61
C GLY A 626 -17.29 -23.54 5.70
N LYS A 627 -16.24 -23.01 5.07
CA LYS A 627 -14.86 -23.53 5.16
C LYS A 627 -13.87 -22.39 5.16
N ASP A 628 -12.77 -22.56 5.90
CA ASP A 628 -11.65 -21.62 5.94
C ASP A 628 -12.08 -20.16 6.25
N LEU A 629 -13.04 -19.98 7.16
CA LEU A 629 -13.55 -18.66 7.56
C LEU A 629 -12.59 -18.00 8.57
N LEU A 630 -12.14 -16.78 8.29
CA LEU A 630 -11.14 -15.98 9.04
C LEU A 630 -9.72 -16.56 9.02
N PHE A 631 -9.58 -17.87 9.24
CA PHE A 631 -8.33 -18.63 9.20
C PHE A 631 -8.56 -19.93 8.45
N LYS A 632 -7.49 -20.60 8.00
CA LYS A 632 -7.62 -21.96 7.48
C LYS A 632 -8.07 -22.94 8.56
N ASP A 633 -8.99 -23.85 8.22
CA ASP A 633 -9.46 -24.89 9.15
C ASP A 633 -8.34 -25.90 9.52
N SER A 634 -7.32 -25.98 8.66
CA SER A 634 -6.13 -26.79 8.93
C SER A 634 -5.15 -26.15 9.94
N THR A 635 -5.42 -24.93 10.39
CA THR A 635 -4.52 -24.19 11.30
C THR A 635 -4.45 -24.88 12.66
N LYS A 636 -3.23 -25.13 13.12
CA LYS A 636 -2.93 -25.71 14.43
C LYS A 636 -2.54 -24.64 15.44
N CYS A 637 -1.72 -23.69 15.00
CA CYS A 637 -1.28 -22.55 15.80
C CYS A 637 -0.95 -21.36 14.89
N LEU A 638 -1.03 -20.15 15.45
CA LEU A 638 -0.44 -18.92 14.98
C LEU A 638 0.91 -18.75 15.67
N LYS A 639 1.95 -18.50 14.87
CA LYS A 639 3.29 -18.20 15.36
C LYS A 639 3.62 -16.74 15.07
N GLU A 640 4.15 -16.04 16.06
CA GLU A 640 4.66 -14.69 15.86
C GLU A 640 5.83 -14.70 14.86
N ILE A 641 5.78 -13.77 13.91
CA ILE A 641 6.88 -13.46 12.99
C ILE A 641 7.73 -12.40 13.68
N SER A 642 9.06 -12.51 13.74
CA SER A 642 9.89 -11.47 14.37
C SER A 642 9.56 -10.07 13.83
N ASP A 643 9.48 -9.10 14.73
CA ASP A 643 9.29 -7.67 14.45
C ASP A 643 10.36 -7.06 13.53
N THR A 644 11.58 -7.62 13.53
CA THR A 644 12.66 -7.23 12.62
C THR A 644 12.46 -7.75 11.19
N LYS A 645 11.56 -8.72 10.99
CA LYS A 645 11.40 -9.41 9.72
C LYS A 645 10.42 -8.67 8.82
N SER A 646 10.93 -8.11 7.74
CA SER A 646 10.13 -7.47 6.68
C SER A 646 9.21 -8.47 5.97
N TYR A 647 8.17 -7.96 5.28
CA TYR A 647 7.36 -8.81 4.41
C TYR A 647 8.20 -9.51 3.32
N ARG A 648 9.28 -8.87 2.86
CA ARG A 648 10.19 -9.45 1.87
C ARG A 648 10.93 -10.66 2.42
N GLU A 649 11.50 -10.55 3.61
CA GLU A 649 12.17 -11.68 4.27
C GLU A 649 11.18 -12.76 4.67
N PHE A 650 9.94 -12.38 5.04
CA PHE A 650 8.87 -13.34 5.33
C PHE A 650 8.53 -14.16 4.09
N LEU A 651 8.36 -13.49 2.94
CA LEU A 651 8.00 -14.10 1.68
C LEU A 651 9.15 -14.91 1.06
N GLY A 652 10.38 -14.47 1.27
CA GLY A 652 11.59 -15.08 0.72
C GLY A 652 11.89 -14.65 -0.72
N ALA A 653 13.18 -14.54 -1.04
CA ALA A 653 13.67 -13.99 -2.31
C ALA A 653 13.14 -14.72 -3.55
N ALA A 654 13.02 -16.05 -3.51
CA ALA A 654 12.52 -16.84 -4.64
C ALA A 654 11.04 -16.53 -4.98
N TYR A 655 10.21 -16.35 -3.95
CA TYR A 655 8.81 -15.98 -4.16
C TYR A 655 8.68 -14.54 -4.64
N LEU A 656 9.44 -13.61 -4.05
CA LEU A 656 9.48 -12.21 -4.49
C LEU A 656 9.90 -12.09 -5.96
N SER A 657 10.97 -12.77 -6.37
CA SER A 657 11.42 -12.74 -7.77
C SER A 657 10.33 -13.24 -8.74
N THR A 658 9.60 -14.29 -8.35
CA THR A 658 8.46 -14.79 -9.12
C THR A 658 7.34 -13.75 -9.23
N MET A 659 7.01 -13.10 -8.11
CA MET A 659 6.01 -12.04 -8.05
C MET A 659 6.43 -10.82 -8.88
N ASP A 660 7.65 -10.33 -8.71
CA ASP A 660 8.19 -9.16 -9.42
C ASP A 660 8.20 -9.39 -10.94
N THR A 661 8.51 -10.62 -11.38
CA THR A 661 8.49 -11.02 -12.79
C THR A 661 7.06 -11.03 -13.31
N LEU A 662 6.13 -11.71 -12.63
CA LEU A 662 4.72 -11.78 -13.04
C LEU A 662 4.09 -10.38 -13.14
N ARG A 663 4.43 -9.49 -12.21
CA ARG A 663 3.88 -8.13 -12.10
C ARG A 663 4.44 -7.14 -13.14
N GLN A 664 5.31 -7.58 -14.04
CA GLN A 664 5.61 -6.86 -15.28
C GLN A 664 4.44 -6.90 -16.27
N CYS A 665 3.55 -7.88 -16.12
CA CYS A 665 2.35 -8.02 -16.93
C CYS A 665 1.16 -7.28 -16.30
N ASP A 666 0.67 -6.24 -16.97
CA ASP A 666 -0.47 -5.43 -16.49
C ASP A 666 -1.75 -6.27 -16.28
N SER A 667 -1.97 -7.28 -17.12
CA SER A 667 -3.07 -8.24 -17.04
C SER A 667 -3.03 -9.14 -15.80
N SER A 668 -1.86 -9.28 -15.16
CA SER A 668 -1.69 -10.17 -14.00
C SER A 668 -2.04 -9.48 -12.68
N MET A 669 -2.01 -8.14 -12.63
CA MET A 669 -2.27 -7.34 -11.45
C MET A 669 -3.75 -7.44 -11.08
N SER A 670 -4.07 -8.35 -10.17
CA SER A 670 -5.42 -8.55 -9.67
C SER A 670 -5.76 -7.42 -8.70
N GLY A 671 -6.34 -6.34 -9.22
CA GLY A 671 -6.96 -5.29 -8.41
C GLY A 671 -6.37 -3.90 -8.65
N LYS A 672 -7.28 -2.91 -8.78
CA LYS A 672 -6.96 -1.48 -8.94
C LYS A 672 -6.02 -0.94 -7.87
N LYS A 673 -6.03 -1.54 -6.67
CA LYS A 673 -5.25 -1.10 -5.52
C LYS A 673 -3.83 -1.67 -5.49
N GLU A 674 -3.64 -2.88 -6.00
CA GLU A 674 -2.29 -3.44 -6.19
C GLU A 674 -1.52 -2.60 -7.21
N LEU A 675 -2.17 -2.14 -8.28
CA LEU A 675 -1.63 -1.14 -9.22
C LEU A 675 -1.19 0.14 -8.51
N THR A 676 -2.01 0.69 -7.62
CA THR A 676 -1.66 1.93 -6.89
C THR A 676 -0.52 1.73 -5.88
N CYS A 677 -0.53 0.64 -5.10
CA CYS A 677 0.60 0.33 -4.20
C CYS A 677 1.86 -0.08 -4.99
N ALA A 678 1.72 -0.68 -6.17
CA ALA A 678 2.82 -1.03 -7.05
C ALA A 678 3.48 0.22 -7.62
N PHE A 679 2.69 1.21 -8.06
CA PHE A 679 3.16 2.55 -8.43
C PHE A 679 3.96 3.15 -7.28
N LYS A 680 3.40 3.15 -6.07
CA LYS A 680 4.08 3.67 -4.88
C LYS A 680 5.45 3.05 -4.65
N PHE A 681 5.65 1.76 -4.94
CA PHE A 681 6.95 1.13 -4.74
C PHE A 681 7.92 1.33 -5.92
N LYS A 682 7.44 1.44 -7.16
CA LYS A 682 8.30 1.93 -8.27
C LYS A 682 8.86 3.32 -7.93
N SER A 683 8.05 4.12 -7.25
CA SER A 683 8.32 5.49 -6.82
C SER A 683 9.08 5.66 -5.49
N CYS A 684 8.89 4.72 -4.56
CA CYS A 684 9.21 4.86 -3.15
C CYS A 684 9.71 3.53 -2.57
N ASN A 685 10.76 2.95 -3.17
CA ASN A 685 11.41 1.74 -2.66
C ASN A 685 11.79 1.86 -1.17
N ILE A 686 10.99 1.29 -0.28
CA ILE A 686 11.39 1.08 1.11
C ILE A 686 12.40 -0.07 1.04
N ALA A 687 13.68 0.22 1.27
CA ALA A 687 14.69 -0.81 1.54
C ALA A 687 14.56 -1.23 2.99
#